data_AF-A0A286D3M0-F1
#
_entry.id   AF-A0A286D3M0-F1
#
_cell.length_a   1.000
_cell.length_b   1.000
_cell.length_c   1.000
_cell.angle_alpha   90.00
_cell.angle_beta   90.00
_cell.angle_gamma   90.00
#
_symmetry.space_group_name_H-M   'P 1'
#
loop_
_entity.id
_entity.type
_entity.pdbx_description
1 polymer ?
#
loop_
_entity_poly.entity_id
_entity_poly.type
_entity_poly.pdbx_seq_one_letter_code
_entity_poly.pdbx_strand_id
1 'polypeptide(L)'
;MSANIVAMTVLLESLDDAVDFILQHSPATLRMGAPLGIGKPHRLLNALYARIEADASRRWHLYTALSLDPPAGGKGLEGRFVGPFAERHFGAGFPRLAYVQAMKRDALPAHIQVEEFYMQSGGLMNSAQAQRGYASLNYTHVARALGERGVNIIVQKVAREPASGRLSLSCNTDLTQDAVEAIVARGLPRPLLVAEIDPLLPWIGGSAVVEADYFDAVVTPPGPYPQLFGLPRQPVSDTDYAIGLYASTLVRDGGTLQIGIGALADALCHALALRHTDNGTYRRVLAALDPDIERHPTVIASGGLEPFAAGLYGCSEMINEGFKRLVETGVIRRKVVDDELLMRRIADGTANLGDQARLERDGEYLHGAFYLGSPEFYQWLRQLPDDQRRAIGMRRISEVNQLYGSNENLERLQRRDARFFNSCMMATALGAAVSDGLEDGRIVSGVGGQYNFVAMAHALDDARSVLMFRAVRDDAGRPQSNVRWNYGHTTIPRHLRDIYISEYGIADLHGRCDEDCVTAMAAITDTRFQSELLDTARRSKKLRGDFAAAPRWRENTPPHLSAKLAAFRRDGTLPDYPLGSDFTGVEQRLVKALGWLKASTATPRTKLGTVLRALSTSSDDAEAMQRMGLASPARFGERLEAKLLAFGLRETRPGRGNAQ
;
A
#
# COMPACT_ATOMS: atom_id res chain seq x y z
N MET A 1 -34.87 25.27 -18.33
CA MET A 1 -34.36 24.95 -19.67
C MET A 1 -33.33 26.01 -20.04
N SER A 2 -32.08 25.75 -19.73
CA SER A 2 -30.94 26.56 -20.20
C SER A 2 -30.16 25.65 -21.14
N ALA A 3 -29.95 26.12 -22.36
CA ALA A 3 -29.34 25.35 -23.44
C ALA A 3 -27.96 24.82 -23.02
N ASN A 4 -27.81 23.51 -22.99
CA ASN A 4 -26.50 22.84 -23.00
C ASN A 4 -25.88 23.10 -24.37
N ILE A 5 -25.15 24.21 -24.50
CA ILE A 5 -24.07 24.28 -25.49
C ILE A 5 -23.04 23.27 -25.00
N VAL A 6 -22.84 22.19 -25.75
CA VAL A 6 -21.70 21.29 -25.55
C VAL A 6 -20.47 22.15 -25.83
N ALA A 7 -19.85 22.70 -24.79
CA ALA A 7 -18.62 23.45 -24.93
C ALA A 7 -17.55 22.48 -25.43
N MET A 8 -16.93 22.77 -26.58
CA MET A 8 -15.82 21.98 -27.09
C MET A 8 -14.68 22.01 -26.07
N THR A 9 -14.07 20.85 -25.80
CA THR A 9 -12.86 20.74 -24.98
C THR A 9 -11.76 21.63 -25.50
N VAL A 10 -11.18 22.44 -24.62
CA VAL A 10 -10.04 23.30 -24.95
C VAL A 10 -8.75 22.48 -24.87
N LEU A 11 -8.01 22.43 -25.97
CA LEU A 11 -6.70 21.78 -26.03
C LEU A 11 -5.62 22.82 -25.76
N LEU A 12 -4.75 22.55 -24.79
CA LEU A 12 -3.70 23.46 -24.33
C LEU A 12 -2.33 22.79 -24.43
N GLU A 13 -1.30 23.56 -24.73
CA GLU A 13 0.08 23.05 -24.89
C GLU A 13 1.02 23.50 -23.78
N SER A 14 0.61 24.46 -22.93
CA SER A 14 1.42 24.96 -21.83
C SER A 14 0.68 24.89 -20.49
N LEU A 15 1.46 24.76 -19.41
CA LEU A 15 0.91 24.77 -18.04
C LEU A 15 0.40 26.16 -17.65
N ASP A 16 1.02 27.22 -18.17
CA ASP A 16 0.60 28.59 -17.90
C ASP A 16 -0.77 28.87 -18.52
N ASP A 17 -1.01 28.44 -19.76
CA ASP A 17 -2.33 28.56 -20.40
C ASP A 17 -3.39 27.73 -19.65
N ALA A 18 -3.01 26.56 -19.12
CA ALA A 18 -3.90 25.75 -18.30
C ALA A 18 -4.24 26.44 -16.97
N VAL A 19 -3.27 27.08 -16.32
CA VAL A 19 -3.50 27.86 -15.10
C VAL A 19 -4.39 29.07 -15.40
N ASP A 20 -4.12 29.80 -16.49
CA ASP A 20 -4.92 30.94 -16.91
C ASP A 20 -6.36 30.52 -17.23
N PHE A 21 -6.54 29.42 -17.95
CA PHE A 21 -7.85 28.82 -18.21
C PHE A 21 -8.58 28.51 -16.90
N ILE A 22 -7.92 27.83 -15.95
CA ILE A 22 -8.50 27.50 -14.64
C ILE A 22 -8.93 28.77 -13.90
N LEU A 23 -8.09 29.81 -13.84
CA LEU A 23 -8.37 31.03 -13.08
C LEU A 23 -9.44 31.91 -13.73
N GLN A 24 -9.59 31.86 -15.06
CA GLN A 24 -10.62 32.58 -15.81
C GLN A 24 -12.00 31.91 -15.67
N HIS A 25 -12.04 30.58 -15.60
CA HIS A 25 -13.29 29.80 -15.58
C HIS A 25 -13.70 29.31 -14.17
N SER A 26 -12.94 29.71 -13.13
CA SER A 26 -13.24 29.38 -11.73
C SER A 26 -13.55 30.63 -10.90
N PRO A 27 -14.41 30.52 -9.88
CA PRO A 27 -14.64 31.61 -8.94
C PRO A 27 -13.35 31.97 -8.17
N ALA A 28 -13.37 33.07 -7.42
CA ALA A 28 -12.23 33.53 -6.63
C ALA A 28 -11.73 32.49 -5.60
N THR A 29 -12.61 31.59 -5.14
CA THR A 29 -12.26 30.46 -4.27
C THR A 29 -12.28 29.15 -5.06
N LEU A 30 -11.10 28.60 -5.32
CA LEU A 30 -10.90 27.30 -5.97
C LEU A 30 -11.06 26.20 -4.92
N ARG A 31 -12.10 25.38 -5.04
CA ARG A 31 -12.32 24.20 -4.20
C ARG A 31 -12.03 23.00 -5.08
N MET A 32 -10.78 22.58 -5.03
CA MET A 32 -10.18 21.67 -6.00
C MET A 32 -10.10 20.25 -5.47
N GLY A 33 -10.59 19.29 -6.23
CA GLY A 33 -10.26 17.87 -6.07
C GLY A 33 -9.02 17.50 -6.88
N ALA A 34 -8.14 16.67 -6.32
CA ALA A 34 -7.09 16.00 -7.08
C ALA A 34 -6.98 14.53 -6.61
N PRO A 35 -6.84 13.57 -7.54
CA PRO A 35 -6.84 12.14 -7.21
C PRO A 35 -5.62 11.76 -6.37
N LEU A 36 -5.72 10.60 -5.72
CA LEU A 36 -4.65 10.08 -4.87
C LEU A 36 -3.45 9.56 -5.68
N GLY A 37 -2.24 9.63 -5.11
CA GLY A 37 -1.07 9.00 -5.72
C GLY A 37 -0.64 9.59 -7.08
N ILE A 38 -0.32 8.71 -8.04
CA ILE A 38 0.32 9.07 -9.32
C ILE A 38 -0.61 9.71 -10.35
N GLY A 39 -1.94 9.58 -10.22
CA GLY A 39 -2.91 10.29 -11.06
C GLY A 39 -2.93 11.80 -10.80
N LYS A 40 -2.20 12.28 -9.80
CA LYS A 40 -2.12 13.69 -9.43
C LYS A 40 -1.23 14.47 -10.42
N PRO A 41 -1.71 15.55 -11.06
CA PRO A 41 -0.92 16.32 -12.03
C PRO A 41 0.04 17.28 -11.31
N HIS A 42 1.21 16.77 -10.93
CA HIS A 42 2.19 17.49 -10.10
C HIS A 42 2.64 18.81 -10.73
N ARG A 43 2.85 18.82 -12.06
CA ARG A 43 3.34 19.99 -12.78
C ARG A 43 2.27 21.08 -12.82
N LEU A 44 1.04 20.73 -13.19
CA LEU A 44 -0.09 21.67 -13.15
C LEU A 44 -0.37 22.21 -11.74
N LEU A 45 -0.37 21.35 -10.72
CA LEU A 45 -0.57 21.77 -9.34
C LEU A 45 0.52 22.71 -8.83
N ASN A 46 1.78 22.50 -9.23
CA ASN A 46 2.88 23.39 -8.88
C ASN A 46 2.78 24.74 -9.59
N ALA A 47 2.41 24.76 -10.87
CA ALA A 47 2.18 26.01 -11.61
C ALA A 47 1.04 26.82 -10.97
N LEU A 48 -0.06 26.16 -10.61
CA LEU A 48 -1.17 26.79 -9.90
C LEU A 48 -0.77 27.29 -8.50
N TYR A 49 -0.04 26.47 -7.73
CA TYR A 49 0.47 26.86 -6.41
C TYR A 49 1.29 28.15 -6.50
N ALA A 50 2.25 28.23 -7.43
CA ALA A 50 3.09 29.41 -7.60
C ALA A 50 2.27 30.67 -7.94
N ARG A 51 1.23 30.53 -8.77
CA ARG A 51 0.36 31.65 -9.16
C ARG A 51 -0.50 32.15 -8.00
N ILE A 52 -1.08 31.24 -7.22
CA ILE A 52 -1.96 31.57 -6.09
C ILE A 52 -1.15 32.02 -4.88
N GLU A 53 0.02 31.44 -4.61
CA GLU A 53 0.91 31.90 -3.53
C GLU A 53 1.24 33.39 -3.67
N ALA A 54 1.44 33.87 -4.91
CA ALA A 54 1.69 35.27 -5.23
C ALA A 54 0.43 36.17 -5.27
N ASP A 55 -0.79 35.61 -5.23
CA ASP A 55 -2.06 36.34 -5.35
C ASP A 55 -3.05 35.94 -4.25
N ALA A 56 -3.01 36.66 -3.13
CA ALA A 56 -3.92 36.43 -2.00
C ALA A 56 -5.39 36.79 -2.29
N SER A 57 -5.71 37.41 -3.44
CA SER A 57 -7.11 37.64 -3.84
C SER A 57 -7.80 36.34 -4.27
N ARG A 58 -7.01 35.32 -4.64
CA ARG A 58 -7.47 33.96 -4.93
C ARG A 58 -7.29 33.09 -3.70
N ARG A 59 -8.31 32.30 -3.36
CA ARG A 59 -8.24 31.30 -2.30
C ARG A 59 -8.21 29.91 -2.92
N TRP A 60 -7.41 29.03 -2.38
CA TRP A 60 -7.30 27.65 -2.86
C TRP A 60 -7.46 26.66 -1.73
N HIS A 61 -8.47 25.80 -1.85
CA HIS A 61 -8.74 24.69 -0.95
C HIS A 61 -8.56 23.42 -1.77
N LEU A 62 -7.49 22.67 -1.52
CA LEU A 62 -7.17 21.42 -2.18
C LEU A 62 -7.65 20.24 -1.33
N TYR A 63 -8.51 19.39 -1.88
CA TYR A 63 -8.95 18.13 -1.29
C TYR A 63 -8.27 16.97 -2.04
N THR A 64 -7.44 16.20 -1.35
CA THR A 64 -6.68 15.12 -1.98
C THR A 64 -6.29 14.01 -1.01
N ALA A 65 -5.49 13.07 -1.48
CA ALA A 65 -4.88 12.02 -0.68
C ALA A 65 -3.55 11.59 -1.30
N LEU A 66 -2.76 10.92 -0.49
CA LEU A 66 -1.50 10.27 -0.80
C LEU A 66 -0.64 11.15 -1.72
N SER A 67 -0.31 12.34 -1.21
CA SER A 67 0.62 13.25 -1.90
C SER A 67 2.02 12.67 -1.83
N LEU A 68 2.36 11.84 -2.82
CA LEU A 68 3.64 11.15 -2.89
C LEU A 68 4.80 12.16 -2.96
N ASP A 69 5.73 12.03 -2.04
CA ASP A 69 6.95 12.83 -2.02
C ASP A 69 8.16 11.91 -1.90
N PRO A 70 9.08 11.92 -2.88
CA PRO A 70 10.31 11.18 -2.81
C PRO A 70 11.08 11.45 -1.51
N PRO A 71 11.81 10.48 -0.94
CA PRO A 71 12.64 10.71 0.24
C PRO A 71 13.64 11.85 -0.03
N ALA A 72 13.78 12.76 0.93
CA ALA A 72 14.82 13.79 0.89
C ALA A 72 16.11 13.22 1.51
N GLY A 73 17.27 13.61 0.97
CA GLY A 73 18.57 13.13 1.46
C GLY A 73 18.85 13.53 2.92
N GLY A 74 19.50 12.64 3.66
CA GLY A 74 20.05 12.92 4.99
C GLY A 74 21.46 13.55 4.94
N LYS A 75 22.13 13.65 6.10
CA LYS A 75 23.55 14.02 6.18
C LYS A 75 24.43 12.78 6.24
N GLY A 76 25.71 12.93 5.88
CA GLY A 76 26.72 11.86 5.96
C GLY A 76 26.37 10.63 5.11
N LEU A 77 26.53 9.43 5.68
CA LEU A 77 26.28 8.17 4.98
C LEU A 77 24.86 8.05 4.40
N GLU A 78 23.83 8.51 5.12
CA GLU A 78 22.45 8.49 4.61
C GLU A 78 22.30 9.37 3.36
N GLY A 79 22.86 10.59 3.39
CA GLY A 79 22.84 11.49 2.22
C GLY A 79 23.57 10.91 1.01
N ARG A 80 24.74 10.29 1.25
CA ARG A 80 25.55 9.62 0.21
C ARG A 80 24.83 8.44 -0.45
N PHE A 81 23.93 7.77 0.30
CA PHE A 81 23.09 6.71 -0.25
C PHE A 81 21.87 7.26 -0.99
N VAL A 82 21.04 8.05 -0.28
CA VAL A 82 19.71 8.48 -0.73
C VAL A 82 19.80 9.41 -1.94
N GLY A 83 20.77 10.31 -2.02
CA GLY A 83 20.87 11.29 -3.11
C GLY A 83 20.94 10.62 -4.50
N PRO A 84 21.99 9.84 -4.80
CA PRO A 84 22.10 9.21 -6.11
C PRO A 84 21.06 8.10 -6.34
N PHE A 85 20.54 7.47 -5.27
CA PHE A 85 19.43 6.52 -5.40
C PHE A 85 18.16 7.25 -5.88
N ALA A 86 17.83 8.37 -5.24
CA ALA A 86 16.64 9.15 -5.56
C ALA A 86 16.73 9.73 -6.98
N GLU A 87 17.90 10.22 -7.39
CA GLU A 87 18.10 10.71 -8.76
C GLU A 87 17.91 9.59 -9.81
N ARG A 88 18.43 8.39 -9.55
CA ARG A 88 18.26 7.24 -10.44
C ARG A 88 16.82 6.73 -10.48
N HIS A 89 16.15 6.67 -9.32
CA HIS A 89 14.86 6.01 -9.18
C HIS A 89 13.67 6.93 -9.50
N PHE A 90 13.74 8.21 -9.14
CA PHE A 90 12.66 9.20 -9.39
C PHE A 90 12.97 10.14 -10.57
N GLY A 91 14.22 10.14 -11.05
CA GLY A 91 14.71 11.05 -12.07
C GLY A 91 15.30 12.34 -11.48
N ALA A 92 16.34 12.87 -12.15
CA ALA A 92 16.91 14.17 -11.82
C ALA A 92 15.84 15.27 -11.98
N GLY A 93 15.65 16.07 -10.92
CA GLY A 93 14.69 17.18 -10.96
C GLY A 93 13.22 16.78 -10.91
N PHE A 94 12.87 15.61 -10.35
CA PHE A 94 11.47 15.23 -10.12
C PHE A 94 10.65 16.40 -9.50
N PRO A 95 9.50 16.79 -10.08
CA PRO A 95 8.72 17.94 -9.62
C PRO A 95 7.97 17.59 -8.33
N ARG A 96 8.66 17.73 -7.19
CA ARG A 96 8.04 17.63 -5.86
C ARG A 96 6.88 18.62 -5.73
N LEU A 97 5.81 18.19 -5.08
CA LEU A 97 4.64 19.04 -4.85
C LEU A 97 5.00 20.21 -3.92
N ALA A 98 4.89 21.44 -4.42
CA ALA A 98 5.29 22.65 -3.71
C ALA A 98 4.51 22.82 -2.40
N TYR A 99 3.20 22.57 -2.42
CA TYR A 99 2.37 22.63 -1.21
C TYR A 99 2.79 21.59 -0.15
N VAL A 100 3.25 20.39 -0.55
CA VAL A 100 3.76 19.39 0.40
C VAL A 100 5.04 19.88 1.05
N GLN A 101 5.93 20.49 0.26
CA GLN A 101 7.16 21.09 0.80
C GLN A 101 6.86 22.24 1.77
N ALA A 102 5.84 23.06 1.46
CA ALA A 102 5.38 24.12 2.34
C ALA A 102 4.78 23.55 3.65
N MET A 103 3.89 22.54 3.57
CA MET A 103 3.33 21.87 4.75
C MET A 103 4.42 21.28 5.66
N LYS A 104 5.43 20.61 5.10
CA LYS A 104 6.55 20.05 5.88
C LYS A 104 7.32 21.09 6.70
N ARG A 105 7.24 22.38 6.31
CA ARG A 105 7.85 23.52 7.01
C ARG A 105 6.82 24.38 7.76
N ASP A 106 5.56 23.95 7.79
CA ASP A 106 4.41 24.71 8.28
C ASP A 106 4.31 26.13 7.68
N ALA A 107 4.56 26.22 6.37
CA ALA A 107 4.70 27.48 5.62
C ALA A 107 3.63 27.68 4.52
N LEU A 108 2.54 26.91 4.50
CA LEU A 108 1.43 27.22 3.58
C LEU A 108 0.86 28.62 3.89
N PRO A 109 0.65 29.48 2.87
CA PRO A 109 -0.03 30.76 3.03
C PRO A 109 -1.45 30.62 3.56
N ALA A 110 -1.95 31.64 4.26
CA ALA A 110 -3.29 31.59 4.89
C ALA A 110 -4.46 31.42 3.88
N HIS A 111 -4.27 31.83 2.63
CA HIS A 111 -5.24 31.67 1.55
C HIS A 111 -5.13 30.35 0.78
N ILE A 112 -4.19 29.47 1.17
CA ILE A 112 -4.03 28.11 0.64
C ILE A 112 -4.27 27.11 1.77
N GLN A 113 -5.28 26.27 1.60
CA GLN A 113 -5.63 25.19 2.51
C GLN A 113 -5.50 23.86 1.77
N VAL A 114 -4.89 22.88 2.42
CA VAL A 114 -4.80 21.51 1.91
C VAL A 114 -5.45 20.60 2.93
N GLU A 115 -6.40 19.81 2.45
CA GLU A 115 -7.07 18.78 3.22
C GLU A 115 -6.73 17.41 2.63
N GLU A 116 -6.07 16.56 3.42
CA GLU A 116 -5.78 15.18 3.03
C GLU A 116 -6.62 14.18 3.83
N PHE A 117 -7.23 13.21 3.15
CA PHE A 117 -7.94 12.10 3.80
C PHE A 117 -7.10 10.81 3.90
N TYR A 118 -5.90 10.83 3.34
CA TYR A 118 -4.90 9.78 3.50
C TYR A 118 -3.52 10.37 3.25
N MET A 119 -2.57 10.25 4.18
CA MET A 119 -1.20 10.78 4.04
C MET A 119 -0.19 9.67 3.72
N GLN A 120 0.92 10.02 3.07
CA GLN A 120 2.08 9.14 3.00
C GLN A 120 2.59 8.86 4.42
N SER A 121 2.69 7.58 4.80
CA SER A 121 2.99 7.14 6.17
C SER A 121 4.19 7.86 6.80
N GLY A 122 3.94 8.57 7.90
CA GLY A 122 4.94 9.34 8.65
C GLY A 122 5.46 10.61 7.95
N GLY A 123 5.11 10.84 6.68
CA GLY A 123 5.66 11.91 5.85
C GLY A 123 5.29 13.31 6.30
N LEU A 124 4.12 13.47 6.93
CA LEU A 124 3.57 14.74 7.42
C LEU A 124 3.23 14.73 8.92
N MET A 125 3.73 13.75 9.67
CA MET A 125 3.43 13.57 11.09
C MET A 125 3.89 14.76 11.98
N ASN A 126 4.90 15.50 11.53
CA ASN A 126 5.44 16.67 12.24
C ASN A 126 4.94 18.01 11.71
N SER A 127 4.04 18.04 10.71
CA SER A 127 3.46 19.27 10.18
C SER A 127 2.17 19.62 10.93
N ALA A 128 2.17 20.74 11.64
CA ALA A 128 0.97 21.22 12.32
C ALA A 128 -0.14 21.59 11.32
N GLN A 129 0.19 22.08 10.13
CA GLN A 129 -0.76 22.38 9.07
C GLN A 129 -1.43 21.10 8.54
N ALA A 130 -0.65 20.06 8.24
CA ALA A 130 -1.21 18.79 7.75
C ALA A 130 -2.06 18.09 8.81
N GLN A 131 -1.59 18.05 10.08
CA GLN A 131 -2.34 17.41 11.16
C GLN A 131 -3.68 18.10 11.44
N ARG A 132 -3.77 19.43 11.30
CA ARG A 132 -5.04 20.17 11.38
C ARG A 132 -5.92 20.01 10.13
N GLY A 133 -5.30 19.81 8.97
CA GLY A 133 -5.94 19.61 7.67
C GLY A 133 -6.21 18.14 7.33
N TYR A 134 -6.31 17.24 8.32
CA TYR A 134 -6.66 15.85 8.06
C TYR A 134 -8.17 15.63 8.11
N ALA A 135 -8.71 14.92 7.12
CA ALA A 135 -10.10 14.47 7.13
C ALA A 135 -10.20 12.95 7.30
N SER A 136 -10.72 12.51 8.45
CA SER A 136 -10.97 11.09 8.69
C SER A 136 -12.18 10.59 7.90
N LEU A 137 -11.93 10.03 6.72
CA LEU A 137 -12.96 9.56 5.79
C LEU A 137 -12.59 8.19 5.22
N ASN A 138 -13.54 7.26 5.25
CA ASN A 138 -13.47 6.05 4.42
C ASN A 138 -13.56 6.45 2.95
N TYR A 139 -12.86 5.73 2.08
CA TYR A 139 -12.80 6.07 0.65
C TYR A 139 -14.18 6.18 -0.02
N THR A 140 -15.10 5.27 0.27
CA THR A 140 -16.47 5.32 -0.28
C THR A 140 -17.29 6.54 0.18
N HIS A 141 -16.87 7.25 1.23
CA HIS A 141 -17.54 8.46 1.71
C HIS A 141 -16.93 9.76 1.18
N VAL A 142 -15.75 9.70 0.56
CA VAL A 142 -15.03 10.89 0.10
C VAL A 142 -15.85 11.66 -0.93
N ALA A 143 -16.42 10.98 -1.93
CA ALA A 143 -17.21 11.62 -2.99
C ALA A 143 -18.35 12.48 -2.42
N ARG A 144 -19.09 11.95 -1.44
CA ARG A 144 -20.14 12.69 -0.72
C ARG A 144 -19.58 13.93 -0.02
N ALA A 145 -18.47 13.78 0.70
CA ALA A 145 -17.84 14.89 1.42
C ALA A 145 -17.37 15.99 0.45
N LEU A 146 -16.80 15.63 -0.71
CA LEU A 146 -16.44 16.59 -1.77
C LEU A 146 -17.65 17.35 -2.30
N GLY A 147 -18.79 16.66 -2.49
CA GLY A 147 -20.07 17.29 -2.81
C GLY A 147 -20.58 18.24 -1.73
N GLU A 148 -20.43 17.89 -0.44
CA GLU A 148 -20.79 18.75 0.69
C GLU A 148 -19.90 20.00 0.78
N ARG A 149 -18.62 19.88 0.43
CA ARG A 149 -17.65 21.00 0.34
C ARG A 149 -17.87 21.89 -0.88
N GLY A 150 -18.70 21.45 -1.83
CA GLY A 150 -18.97 22.14 -3.08
C GLY A 150 -17.70 22.32 -3.91
N VAL A 151 -16.95 21.23 -4.09
CA VAL A 151 -15.84 21.17 -5.06
C VAL A 151 -16.32 21.68 -6.41
N ASN A 152 -15.57 22.61 -6.99
CA ASN A 152 -15.93 23.30 -8.23
C ASN A 152 -14.92 23.08 -9.36
N ILE A 153 -13.81 22.42 -9.07
CA ILE A 153 -12.80 22.01 -10.05
C ILE A 153 -12.18 20.68 -9.66
N ILE A 154 -11.89 19.82 -10.62
CA ILE A 154 -11.09 18.60 -10.43
C ILE A 154 -9.99 18.58 -11.49
N VAL A 155 -8.76 18.27 -11.06
CA VAL A 155 -7.61 18.12 -11.94
C VAL A 155 -7.04 16.71 -11.87
N GLN A 156 -6.67 16.12 -13.00
CA GLN A 156 -6.21 14.72 -13.05
C GLN A 156 -5.23 14.48 -14.20
N LYS A 157 -4.26 13.57 -14.01
CA LYS A 157 -3.47 13.02 -15.11
C LYS A 157 -4.24 11.95 -15.87
N VAL A 158 -4.07 11.91 -17.18
CA VAL A 158 -4.69 10.92 -18.07
C VAL A 158 -3.69 10.37 -19.08
N ALA A 159 -3.96 9.16 -19.58
CA ALA A 159 -3.34 8.63 -20.77
C ALA A 159 -4.17 9.01 -22.01
N ARG A 160 -3.52 9.12 -23.17
CA ARG A 160 -4.19 9.39 -24.46
C ARG A 160 -3.93 8.26 -25.44
N GLU A 161 -4.98 7.76 -26.08
CA GLU A 161 -4.85 6.79 -27.17
C GLU A 161 -4.42 7.54 -28.44
N PRO A 162 -3.25 7.22 -29.05
CA PRO A 162 -2.74 7.98 -30.19
C PRO A 162 -3.68 7.99 -31.40
N ALA A 163 -4.40 6.89 -31.65
CA ALA A 163 -5.21 6.70 -32.86
C ALA A 163 -6.59 7.39 -32.80
N SER A 164 -7.30 7.27 -31.68
CA SER A 164 -8.67 7.78 -31.55
C SER A 164 -8.75 9.17 -30.91
N GLY A 165 -7.71 9.57 -30.18
CA GLY A 165 -7.74 10.79 -29.36
C GLY A 165 -8.55 10.66 -28.06
N ARG A 166 -9.15 9.49 -27.79
CA ARG A 166 -9.81 9.20 -26.51
C ARG A 166 -8.82 9.26 -25.34
N LEU A 167 -9.38 9.49 -24.16
CA LEU A 167 -8.62 9.59 -22.92
C LEU A 167 -8.92 8.38 -22.04
N SER A 168 -7.97 8.05 -21.17
CA SER A 168 -8.14 7.05 -20.13
C SER A 168 -7.69 7.62 -18.81
N LEU A 169 -8.52 7.45 -17.78
CA LEU A 169 -8.17 7.73 -16.38
C LEU A 169 -7.03 6.82 -15.90
N SER A 170 -6.69 5.78 -16.66
CA SER A 170 -5.44 5.02 -16.57
C SER A 170 -5.23 4.45 -15.16
N CYS A 171 -4.35 5.07 -14.39
CA CYS A 171 -3.96 4.65 -13.06
C CYS A 171 -4.94 5.00 -11.94
N ASN A 172 -5.91 5.88 -12.19
CA ASN A 172 -6.74 6.46 -11.14
C ASN A 172 -8.16 6.72 -11.65
N THR A 173 -8.89 5.65 -11.97
CA THR A 173 -10.36 5.73 -12.05
C THR A 173 -10.94 6.20 -10.71
N ASP A 174 -10.36 5.70 -9.60
CA ASP A 174 -10.40 6.26 -8.25
C ASP A 174 -11.77 6.88 -7.86
N LEU A 175 -11.79 8.15 -7.49
CA LEU A 175 -12.95 8.87 -6.97
C LEU A 175 -13.47 9.94 -7.93
N THR A 176 -12.84 10.16 -9.09
CA THR A 176 -13.17 11.30 -9.95
C THR A 176 -14.61 11.23 -10.47
N GLN A 177 -15.01 10.08 -11.01
CA GLN A 177 -16.38 9.87 -11.49
C GLN A 177 -17.38 9.92 -10.31
N ASP A 178 -17.06 9.23 -9.21
CA ASP A 178 -17.89 9.24 -7.99
C ASP A 178 -18.11 10.66 -7.44
N ALA A 179 -17.07 11.50 -7.45
CA ALA A 179 -17.13 12.89 -6.98
C ALA A 179 -18.00 13.75 -7.89
N VAL A 180 -17.86 13.62 -9.22
CA VAL A 180 -18.69 14.36 -10.18
C VAL A 180 -20.17 13.99 -9.99
N GLU A 181 -20.47 12.70 -9.90
CA GLU A 181 -21.84 12.19 -9.67
C GLU A 181 -22.40 12.72 -8.34
N ALA A 182 -21.62 12.66 -7.25
CA ALA A 182 -22.03 13.14 -5.93
C ALA A 182 -22.27 14.66 -5.88
N ILE A 183 -21.48 15.46 -6.62
CA ILE A 183 -21.67 16.91 -6.73
C ILE A 183 -22.97 17.22 -7.48
N VAL A 184 -23.18 16.58 -8.64
CA VAL A 184 -24.38 16.81 -9.47
C VAL A 184 -25.66 16.33 -8.77
N ALA A 185 -25.62 15.19 -8.08
CA ALA A 185 -26.74 14.66 -7.33
C ALA A 185 -27.21 15.60 -6.20
N ARG A 186 -26.34 16.51 -5.74
CA ARG A 186 -26.68 17.56 -4.75
C ARG A 186 -27.29 18.82 -5.37
N GLY A 187 -27.48 18.85 -6.69
CA GLY A 187 -27.97 20.02 -7.41
C GLY A 187 -26.93 21.14 -7.57
N LEU A 188 -25.64 20.83 -7.32
CA LEU A 188 -24.55 21.76 -7.59
C LEU A 188 -24.14 21.68 -9.08
N PRO A 189 -23.56 22.75 -9.65
CA PRO A 189 -22.98 22.71 -10.98
C PRO A 189 -21.91 21.62 -11.10
N ARG A 190 -21.82 20.99 -12.28
CA ARG A 190 -20.71 20.09 -12.62
C ARG A 190 -19.38 20.84 -12.41
N PRO A 191 -18.39 20.27 -11.71
CA PRO A 191 -17.10 20.94 -11.53
C PRO A 191 -16.38 21.08 -12.87
N LEU A 192 -15.54 22.11 -13.00
CA LEU A 192 -14.59 22.22 -14.11
C LEU A 192 -13.64 21.02 -14.05
N LEU A 193 -13.49 20.27 -15.15
CA LEU A 193 -12.61 19.12 -15.24
C LEU A 193 -11.43 19.47 -16.15
N VAL A 194 -10.21 19.39 -15.61
CA VAL A 194 -8.98 19.68 -16.36
C VAL A 194 -8.03 18.47 -16.31
N ALA A 195 -7.62 17.99 -17.48
CA ALA A 195 -6.70 16.86 -17.59
C ALA A 195 -5.28 17.31 -17.97
N GLU A 196 -4.25 16.71 -17.35
CA GLU A 196 -2.86 16.76 -17.81
C GLU A 196 -2.53 15.43 -18.52
N ILE A 197 -2.13 15.48 -19.79
CA ILE A 197 -1.65 14.28 -20.50
C ILE A 197 -0.25 13.93 -20.00
N ASP A 198 -0.09 12.70 -19.53
CA ASP A 198 1.22 12.11 -19.22
C ASP A 198 1.44 10.89 -20.14
N PRO A 199 2.30 11.00 -21.18
CA PRO A 199 2.56 9.90 -22.11
C PRO A 199 3.23 8.68 -21.48
N LEU A 200 3.72 8.78 -20.24
CA LEU A 200 4.29 7.63 -19.52
C LEU A 200 3.21 6.79 -18.83
N LEU A 201 1.99 7.32 -18.63
CA LEU A 201 0.88 6.57 -18.05
C LEU A 201 0.44 5.42 -18.97
N PRO A 202 0.37 4.18 -18.46
CA PRO A 202 -0.17 3.06 -19.21
C PRO A 202 -1.62 3.30 -19.66
N TRP A 203 -1.92 3.02 -20.93
CA TRP A 203 -3.30 3.03 -21.41
C TRP A 203 -4.04 1.80 -20.89
N ILE A 204 -5.13 2.01 -20.14
CA ILE A 204 -6.07 0.96 -19.75
C ILE A 204 -7.44 1.24 -20.36
N GLY A 205 -8.06 0.20 -20.93
CA GLY A 205 -9.37 0.27 -21.58
C GLY A 205 -10.54 0.15 -20.60
N GLY A 206 -11.68 -0.32 -21.11
CA GLY A 206 -12.87 -0.60 -20.30
C GLY A 206 -13.44 0.65 -19.64
N SER A 207 -13.84 0.54 -18.38
CA SER A 207 -14.42 1.62 -17.56
C SER A 207 -13.50 2.81 -17.30
N ALA A 208 -12.19 2.68 -17.57
CA ALA A 208 -11.26 3.80 -17.45
C ALA A 208 -11.31 4.77 -18.63
N VAL A 209 -11.88 4.36 -19.77
CA VAL A 209 -11.95 5.19 -20.97
C VAL A 209 -13.04 6.24 -20.82
N VAL A 210 -12.69 7.48 -21.17
CA VAL A 210 -13.62 8.60 -21.29
C VAL A 210 -13.45 9.27 -22.66
N GLU A 211 -14.54 9.82 -23.18
CA GLU A 211 -14.48 10.64 -24.38
C GLU A 211 -13.73 11.95 -24.10
N ALA A 212 -13.20 12.57 -25.15
CA ALA A 212 -12.39 13.79 -24.99
C ALA A 212 -13.18 14.94 -24.35
N ASP A 213 -14.50 14.99 -24.59
CA ASP A 213 -15.45 15.98 -24.06
C ASP A 213 -15.82 15.77 -22.58
N TYR A 214 -15.32 14.71 -21.95
CA TYR A 214 -15.42 14.55 -20.50
C TYR A 214 -14.67 15.67 -19.75
N PHE A 215 -13.57 16.18 -20.32
CA PHE A 215 -12.79 17.27 -19.75
C PHE A 215 -13.09 18.60 -20.47
N ASP A 216 -13.20 19.68 -19.70
CA ASP A 216 -13.37 21.03 -20.24
C ASP A 216 -12.07 21.55 -20.87
N ALA A 217 -10.93 21.16 -20.30
CA ALA A 217 -9.62 21.43 -20.86
C ALA A 217 -8.67 20.24 -20.71
N VAL A 218 -7.82 20.05 -21.72
CA VAL A 218 -6.79 19.00 -21.75
C VAL A 218 -5.46 19.66 -22.10
N VAL A 219 -4.51 19.62 -21.17
CA VAL A 219 -3.16 20.16 -21.37
C VAL A 219 -2.17 19.07 -21.72
N THR A 220 -1.39 19.27 -22.77
CA THR A 220 -0.25 18.43 -23.18
C THR A 220 1.03 19.22 -22.94
N PRO A 221 1.54 19.28 -21.70
CA PRO A 221 2.71 20.10 -21.41
C PRO A 221 3.97 19.53 -22.07
N PRO A 222 4.94 20.36 -22.48
CA PRO A 222 6.18 19.88 -23.08
C PRO A 222 6.96 19.00 -22.10
N GLY A 223 7.71 18.03 -22.63
CA GLY A 223 8.61 17.19 -21.83
C GLY A 223 9.81 17.96 -21.25
N PRO A 224 10.68 17.30 -20.46
CA PRO A 224 10.61 15.88 -20.10
C PRO A 224 9.47 15.58 -19.12
N TYR A 225 8.90 14.38 -19.21
CA TYR A 225 7.86 13.91 -18.29
C TYR A 225 8.49 13.27 -17.04
N PRO A 226 7.93 13.51 -15.83
CA PRO A 226 8.43 12.89 -14.61
C PRO A 226 8.32 11.37 -14.70
N GLN A 227 9.34 10.64 -14.23
CA GLN A 227 9.21 9.20 -14.14
C GLN A 227 8.04 8.82 -13.23
N LEU A 228 7.25 7.85 -13.67
CA LEU A 228 6.28 7.19 -12.80
C LEU A 228 7.04 6.35 -11.79
N PHE A 229 6.63 6.44 -10.53
CA PHE A 229 7.31 5.77 -9.43
C PHE A 229 6.31 5.22 -8.41
N GLY A 230 6.82 4.36 -7.56
CA GLY A 230 6.16 3.84 -6.37
C GLY A 230 7.05 4.13 -5.18
N LEU A 231 6.55 3.87 -3.97
CA LEU A 231 7.42 3.96 -2.80
C LEU A 231 8.47 2.83 -2.86
N PRO A 232 9.75 3.11 -2.59
CA PRO A 232 10.80 2.09 -2.63
C PRO A 232 10.46 0.89 -1.75
N ARG A 233 10.58 -0.30 -2.31
CA ARG A 233 10.29 -1.55 -1.60
C ARG A 233 11.24 -1.75 -0.44
N GLN A 234 10.69 -2.29 0.63
CA GLN A 234 11.44 -2.66 1.82
C GLN A 234 11.80 -4.15 1.73
N PRO A 235 12.95 -4.56 2.30
CA PRO A 235 13.28 -5.97 2.38
C PRO A 235 12.26 -6.72 3.25
N VAL A 236 11.93 -7.95 2.86
CA VAL A 236 11.01 -8.84 3.57
C VAL A 236 11.76 -9.56 4.70
N SER A 237 11.39 -9.27 5.94
CA SER A 237 12.00 -9.86 7.14
C SER A 237 11.45 -11.25 7.48
N ASP A 238 12.06 -11.95 8.43
CA ASP A 238 11.57 -13.27 8.90
C ASP A 238 10.16 -13.15 9.48
N THR A 239 9.91 -12.06 10.22
CA THR A 239 8.60 -11.67 10.72
C THR A 239 7.59 -11.53 9.59
N ASP A 240 7.95 -10.82 8.52
CA ASP A 240 7.05 -10.60 7.39
C ASP A 240 6.76 -11.90 6.64
N TYR A 241 7.78 -12.74 6.44
CA TYR A 241 7.62 -14.04 5.81
C TYR A 241 6.71 -14.96 6.59
N ALA A 242 6.89 -15.07 7.91
CA ALA A 242 6.03 -15.88 8.74
C ALA A 242 4.56 -15.44 8.63
N ILE A 243 4.30 -14.13 8.71
CA ILE A 243 2.96 -13.56 8.56
C ILE A 243 2.39 -13.87 7.17
N GLY A 244 3.15 -13.63 6.09
CA GLY A 244 2.72 -13.89 4.72
C GLY A 244 2.43 -15.38 4.46
N LEU A 245 3.24 -16.27 5.04
CA LEU A 245 3.04 -17.72 4.95
C LEU A 245 1.76 -18.16 5.68
N TYR A 246 1.52 -17.71 6.91
CA TYR A 246 0.24 -17.96 7.60
C TYR A 246 -0.95 -17.39 6.83
N ALA A 247 -0.85 -16.15 6.35
CA ALA A 247 -1.89 -15.51 5.55
C ALA A 247 -2.22 -16.30 4.28
N SER A 248 -1.21 -16.84 3.59
CA SER A 248 -1.40 -17.62 2.37
C SER A 248 -2.22 -18.91 2.56
N THR A 249 -2.21 -19.47 3.78
CA THR A 249 -2.98 -20.68 4.12
C THR A 249 -4.48 -20.40 4.18
N LEU A 250 -4.89 -19.14 4.35
CA LEU A 250 -6.29 -18.72 4.41
C LEU A 250 -6.90 -18.44 3.04
N VAL A 251 -6.12 -18.52 1.95
CA VAL A 251 -6.60 -18.23 0.59
C VAL A 251 -7.17 -19.50 -0.03
N ARG A 252 -8.46 -19.47 -0.40
CA ARG A 252 -9.13 -20.59 -1.07
C ARG A 252 -8.99 -20.49 -2.59
N ASP A 253 -8.76 -21.63 -3.24
CA ASP A 253 -8.80 -21.69 -4.72
C ASP A 253 -10.19 -21.35 -5.26
N GLY A 254 -10.25 -20.65 -6.38
CA GLY A 254 -11.49 -20.12 -6.94
C GLY A 254 -12.01 -18.85 -6.23
N GLY A 255 -11.37 -18.41 -5.15
CA GLY A 255 -11.81 -17.26 -4.36
C GLY A 255 -11.47 -15.89 -4.96
N THR A 256 -11.66 -14.87 -4.12
CA THR A 256 -11.34 -13.47 -4.41
C THR A 256 -10.24 -12.97 -3.48
N LEU A 257 -9.30 -12.20 -4.03
CA LEU A 257 -8.15 -11.68 -3.29
C LEU A 257 -8.10 -10.15 -3.32
N GLN A 258 -8.05 -9.56 -2.14
CA GLN A 258 -7.58 -8.18 -1.93
C GLN A 258 -6.34 -8.20 -1.05
N ILE A 259 -5.34 -7.42 -1.41
CA ILE A 259 -4.11 -7.26 -0.63
C ILE A 259 -3.78 -5.77 -0.48
N GLY A 260 -3.20 -5.42 0.68
CA GLY A 260 -2.59 -4.13 0.90
C GLY A 260 -1.21 -3.99 0.24
N ILE A 261 -0.36 -3.18 0.86
CA ILE A 261 0.95 -2.78 0.31
C ILE A 261 2.10 -3.10 1.27
N GLY A 262 3.34 -3.02 0.75
CA GLY A 262 4.56 -3.14 1.53
C GLY A 262 4.95 -4.59 1.84
N ALA A 263 5.99 -4.76 2.67
CA ALA A 263 6.66 -6.04 2.86
C ALA A 263 5.74 -7.20 3.31
N LEU A 264 4.65 -6.93 4.04
CA LEU A 264 3.68 -7.96 4.43
C LEU A 264 2.88 -8.47 3.23
N ALA A 265 2.44 -7.57 2.35
CA ALA A 265 1.76 -7.94 1.12
C ALA A 265 2.72 -8.66 0.15
N ASP A 266 3.98 -8.22 0.08
CA ASP A 266 5.01 -8.86 -0.74
C ASP A 266 5.29 -10.30 -0.26
N ALA A 267 5.36 -10.52 1.06
CA ALA A 267 5.51 -11.83 1.66
C ALA A 267 4.33 -12.76 1.35
N LEU A 268 3.09 -12.25 1.43
CA LEU A 268 1.89 -12.98 1.07
C LEU A 268 1.91 -13.37 -0.42
N CYS A 269 2.22 -12.43 -1.31
CA CYS A 269 2.29 -12.70 -2.75
C CYS A 269 3.38 -13.73 -3.08
N HIS A 270 4.54 -13.65 -2.43
CA HIS A 270 5.60 -14.66 -2.54
C HIS A 270 5.11 -16.03 -2.10
N ALA A 271 4.44 -16.11 -0.94
CA ALA A 271 3.93 -17.37 -0.42
C ALA A 271 2.87 -18.00 -1.34
N LEU A 272 1.96 -17.18 -1.92
CA LEU A 272 0.96 -17.65 -2.88
C LEU A 272 1.58 -18.12 -4.19
N ALA A 273 2.57 -17.37 -4.71
CA ALA A 273 3.33 -17.78 -5.88
C ALA A 273 4.07 -19.10 -5.63
N LEU A 274 4.78 -19.21 -4.50
CA LEU A 274 5.51 -20.42 -4.11
C LEU A 274 4.55 -21.61 -3.95
N ARG A 275 3.40 -21.41 -3.28
CA ARG A 275 2.35 -22.42 -3.13
C ARG A 275 1.91 -22.98 -4.48
N HIS A 276 1.86 -22.16 -5.52
CA HIS A 276 1.42 -22.55 -6.84
C HIS A 276 2.53 -23.16 -7.71
N THR A 277 3.72 -22.56 -7.70
CA THR A 277 4.82 -22.94 -8.61
C THR A 277 5.73 -24.03 -8.04
N ASP A 278 5.86 -24.12 -6.72
CA ASP A 278 6.63 -25.15 -6.01
C ASP A 278 5.98 -25.45 -4.65
N ASN A 279 4.86 -26.16 -4.71
CA ASN A 279 4.08 -26.50 -3.52
C ASN A 279 4.88 -27.34 -2.51
N GLY A 280 5.79 -28.21 -2.99
CA GLY A 280 6.63 -29.03 -2.14
C GLY A 280 7.52 -28.17 -1.24
N THR A 281 8.16 -27.13 -1.79
CA THR A 281 8.94 -26.18 -1.00
C THR A 281 8.05 -25.35 -0.08
N TYR A 282 6.92 -24.85 -0.56
CA TYR A 282 5.94 -24.13 0.26
C TYR A 282 5.56 -24.91 1.53
N ARG A 283 5.20 -26.20 1.40
CA ARG A 283 4.83 -27.04 2.54
C ARG A 283 5.99 -27.28 3.51
N ARG A 284 7.23 -27.43 3.01
CA ARG A 284 8.41 -27.57 3.88
C ARG A 284 8.63 -26.33 4.74
N VAL A 285 8.46 -25.13 4.16
CA VAL A 285 8.59 -23.88 4.93
C VAL A 285 7.48 -23.78 5.98
N LEU A 286 6.23 -24.07 5.60
CA LEU A 286 5.11 -24.06 6.53
C LEU A 286 5.31 -25.04 7.69
N ALA A 287 5.71 -26.28 7.40
CA ALA A 287 5.96 -27.29 8.44
C ALA A 287 7.09 -26.88 9.39
N ALA A 288 8.09 -26.15 8.92
CA ALA A 288 9.15 -25.61 9.79
C ALA A 288 8.66 -24.47 10.68
N LEU A 289 7.73 -23.64 10.18
CA LEU A 289 7.10 -22.57 10.96
C LEU A 289 6.14 -23.11 12.02
N ASP A 290 5.17 -23.89 11.58
CA ASP A 290 4.09 -24.49 12.37
C ASP A 290 3.72 -25.88 11.81
N PRO A 291 4.22 -26.97 12.43
CA PRO A 291 3.91 -28.35 12.03
C PRO A 291 2.42 -28.71 12.11
N ASP A 292 1.61 -27.95 12.85
CA ASP A 292 0.18 -28.20 13.04
C ASP A 292 -0.71 -27.35 12.13
N ILE A 293 -0.13 -26.52 11.26
CA ILE A 293 -0.89 -25.53 10.47
C ILE A 293 -1.97 -26.17 9.59
N GLU A 294 -1.73 -27.36 9.05
CA GLU A 294 -2.69 -28.08 8.21
C GLU A 294 -3.93 -28.54 9.01
N ARG A 295 -3.77 -28.73 10.32
CA ARG A 295 -4.84 -29.08 11.27
C ARG A 295 -5.50 -27.85 11.90
N HIS A 296 -5.03 -26.64 11.60
CA HIS A 296 -5.55 -25.43 12.21
C HIS A 296 -7.01 -25.20 11.78
N PRO A 297 -7.98 -25.06 12.72
CA PRO A 297 -9.41 -25.01 12.39
C PRO A 297 -9.77 -23.93 11.36
N THR A 298 -9.19 -22.73 11.51
CA THR A 298 -9.44 -21.61 10.58
C THR A 298 -8.85 -21.86 9.19
N VAL A 299 -7.74 -22.60 9.08
CA VAL A 299 -7.13 -22.93 7.78
C VAL A 299 -8.01 -23.92 7.03
N ILE A 300 -8.52 -24.94 7.73
CA ILE A 300 -9.47 -25.92 7.16
C ILE A 300 -10.76 -25.21 6.73
N ALA A 301 -11.31 -24.36 7.60
CA ALA A 301 -12.60 -23.71 7.37
C ALA A 301 -12.55 -22.63 6.28
N SER A 302 -11.43 -21.90 6.15
CA SER A 302 -11.37 -20.69 5.32
C SER A 302 -10.37 -20.78 4.17
N GLY A 303 -9.48 -21.77 4.10
CA GLY A 303 -8.36 -21.71 3.16
C GLY A 303 -8.03 -23.04 2.51
N GLY A 304 -6.73 -23.26 2.33
CA GLY A 304 -6.18 -24.45 1.68
C GLY A 304 -4.67 -24.31 1.45
N LEU A 305 -4.03 -25.44 1.13
CA LEU A 305 -2.58 -25.52 0.93
C LEU A 305 -2.19 -25.99 -0.48
N GLU A 306 -3.15 -26.50 -1.26
CA GLU A 306 -2.90 -27.01 -2.62
C GLU A 306 -2.71 -25.87 -3.64
N PRO A 307 -2.04 -26.12 -4.77
CA PRO A 307 -1.97 -25.16 -5.88
C PRO A 307 -3.35 -24.71 -6.37
N PHE A 308 -3.42 -23.52 -6.97
CA PHE A 308 -4.66 -22.95 -7.50
C PHE A 308 -5.07 -23.58 -8.84
N ALA A 309 -6.07 -24.47 -8.83
CA ALA A 309 -6.59 -25.13 -10.02
C ALA A 309 -7.55 -24.22 -10.80
N ALA A 310 -8.46 -23.54 -10.11
CA ALA A 310 -9.32 -22.51 -10.71
C ALA A 310 -8.60 -21.16 -10.85
N GLY A 311 -7.67 -20.86 -9.93
CA GLY A 311 -7.08 -19.53 -9.83
C GLY A 311 -7.93 -18.57 -9.00
N LEU A 312 -7.39 -17.38 -8.79
CA LEU A 312 -8.02 -16.31 -8.02
C LEU A 312 -8.50 -15.20 -8.96
N TYR A 313 -9.54 -14.50 -8.50
CA TYR A 313 -9.95 -13.20 -9.02
C TYR A 313 -9.39 -12.13 -8.10
N GLY A 314 -8.63 -11.19 -8.64
CA GLY A 314 -8.14 -10.03 -7.90
C GLY A 314 -9.19 -8.93 -7.88
N CYS A 315 -9.58 -8.46 -6.71
CA CYS A 315 -10.43 -7.28 -6.56
C CYS A 315 -9.85 -6.46 -5.42
N SER A 316 -9.07 -5.45 -5.76
CA SER A 316 -8.28 -4.70 -4.79
C SER A 316 -8.32 -3.22 -5.09
N GLU A 317 -8.32 -2.40 -4.04
CA GLU A 317 -8.23 -0.95 -4.20
C GLU A 317 -6.99 -0.55 -5.01
N MET A 318 -5.84 -1.16 -4.69
CA MET A 318 -4.56 -0.88 -5.34
C MET A 318 -3.99 -2.13 -6.04
N ILE A 319 -3.51 -1.95 -7.26
CA ILE A 319 -2.69 -2.94 -8.00
C ILE A 319 -1.20 -2.55 -7.92
N ASN A 320 -0.32 -3.54 -7.71
CA ASN A 320 1.13 -3.40 -7.56
C ASN A 320 1.91 -4.62 -8.10
N GLU A 321 3.21 -4.69 -7.82
CA GLU A 321 4.13 -5.79 -8.17
C GLU A 321 3.66 -7.15 -7.67
N GLY A 322 2.97 -7.20 -6.53
CA GLY A 322 2.38 -8.42 -5.98
C GLY A 322 1.41 -9.04 -6.98
N PHE A 323 0.45 -8.23 -7.45
CA PHE A 323 -0.50 -8.68 -8.48
C PHE A 323 0.17 -9.00 -9.80
N LYS A 324 1.14 -8.20 -10.26
CA LYS A 324 1.95 -8.53 -11.45
C LYS A 324 2.55 -9.94 -11.32
N ARG A 325 3.18 -10.25 -10.18
CA ARG A 325 3.78 -11.57 -9.94
C ARG A 325 2.73 -12.69 -9.90
N LEU A 326 1.59 -12.45 -9.28
CA LEU A 326 0.51 -13.44 -9.19
C LEU A 326 -0.14 -13.71 -10.55
N VAL A 327 -0.24 -12.72 -11.42
CA VAL A 327 -0.67 -12.90 -12.82
C VAL A 327 0.39 -13.69 -13.60
N GLU A 328 1.66 -13.29 -13.53
CA GLU A 328 2.76 -13.95 -14.24
C GLU A 328 2.94 -15.42 -13.85
N THR A 329 2.59 -15.78 -12.62
CA THR A 329 2.68 -17.16 -12.12
C THR A 329 1.42 -17.98 -12.37
N GLY A 330 0.33 -17.38 -12.85
CA GLY A 330 -0.94 -18.06 -13.09
C GLY A 330 -1.82 -18.24 -11.85
N VAL A 331 -1.48 -17.60 -10.72
CA VAL A 331 -2.31 -17.58 -9.51
C VAL A 331 -3.57 -16.75 -9.73
N ILE A 332 -3.43 -15.55 -10.29
CA ILE A 332 -4.56 -14.70 -10.68
C ILE A 332 -4.90 -15.00 -12.13
N ARG A 333 -6.04 -15.65 -12.35
CA ARG A 333 -6.54 -16.03 -13.69
C ARG A 333 -8.04 -16.30 -13.74
N ARG A 334 -8.73 -16.35 -12.59
CA ARG A 334 -10.17 -16.58 -12.57
C ARG A 334 -10.85 -15.32 -13.06
N LYS A 335 -11.52 -15.43 -14.21
CA LYS A 335 -12.23 -14.32 -14.83
C LYS A 335 -13.63 -14.13 -14.23
N VAL A 336 -14.10 -12.89 -14.28
CA VAL A 336 -15.46 -12.45 -14.01
C VAL A 336 -15.96 -11.56 -15.15
N VAL A 337 -17.27 -11.44 -15.29
CA VAL A 337 -17.90 -10.54 -16.27
C VAL A 337 -19.02 -9.75 -15.60
N ASP A 338 -19.32 -8.57 -16.13
CA ASP A 338 -20.42 -7.72 -15.67
C ASP A 338 -21.77 -8.18 -16.26
N ASP A 339 -22.11 -9.43 -16.01
CA ASP A 339 -23.37 -10.05 -16.43
C ASP A 339 -23.86 -10.98 -15.31
N GLU A 340 -24.85 -10.52 -14.55
CA GLU A 340 -25.37 -11.25 -13.39
C GLU A 340 -25.92 -12.62 -13.76
N LEU A 341 -26.61 -12.75 -14.90
CA LEU A 341 -27.21 -14.01 -15.31
C LEU A 341 -26.16 -15.02 -15.73
N LEU A 342 -25.11 -14.58 -16.43
CA LEU A 342 -23.97 -15.42 -16.78
C LEU A 342 -23.19 -15.83 -15.52
N MET A 343 -22.88 -14.89 -14.63
CA MET A 343 -22.20 -15.20 -13.36
C MET A 343 -23.00 -16.17 -12.49
N ARG A 344 -24.34 -16.07 -12.49
CA ARG A 344 -25.22 -17.01 -11.81
C ARG A 344 -25.14 -18.41 -12.42
N ARG A 345 -25.21 -18.54 -13.76
CA ARG A 345 -25.02 -19.85 -14.42
C ARG A 345 -23.66 -20.48 -14.15
N ILE A 346 -22.60 -19.66 -14.08
CA ILE A 346 -21.25 -20.10 -13.70
C ILE A 346 -21.25 -20.60 -12.25
N ALA A 347 -21.86 -19.86 -11.33
CA ALA A 347 -21.93 -20.23 -9.92
C ALA A 347 -22.74 -21.52 -9.69
N ASP A 348 -23.84 -21.70 -10.42
CA ASP A 348 -24.74 -22.86 -10.30
C ASP A 348 -24.21 -24.10 -11.07
N GLY A 349 -23.10 -23.98 -11.79
CA GLY A 349 -22.54 -25.06 -12.62
C GLY A 349 -23.39 -25.39 -13.86
N THR A 350 -24.27 -24.48 -14.28
CA THR A 350 -25.19 -24.64 -15.42
C THR A 350 -24.72 -23.91 -16.69
N ALA A 351 -23.56 -23.24 -16.64
CA ALA A 351 -22.96 -22.55 -17.77
C ALA A 351 -22.63 -23.51 -18.93
N ASN A 352 -23.06 -23.16 -20.14
CA ASN A 352 -22.78 -23.95 -21.34
C ASN A 352 -21.44 -23.56 -22.01
N LEU A 353 -21.07 -24.23 -23.11
CA LEU A 353 -19.81 -23.95 -23.83
C LEU A 353 -19.73 -22.50 -24.35
N GLY A 354 -20.86 -21.91 -24.75
CA GLY A 354 -20.93 -20.52 -25.20
C GLY A 354 -20.72 -19.52 -24.06
N ASP A 355 -21.26 -19.83 -22.87
CA ASP A 355 -21.03 -19.07 -21.64
C ASP A 355 -19.54 -19.08 -21.27
N GLN A 356 -18.89 -20.25 -21.32
CA GLN A 356 -17.45 -20.38 -21.07
C GLN A 356 -16.60 -19.62 -22.10
N ALA A 357 -16.95 -19.71 -23.39
CA ALA A 357 -16.26 -18.96 -24.44
C ALA A 357 -16.42 -17.44 -24.27
N ARG A 358 -17.58 -16.97 -23.80
CA ARG A 358 -17.81 -15.57 -23.50
C ARG A 358 -17.00 -15.11 -22.28
N LEU A 359 -16.99 -15.90 -21.20
CA LEU A 359 -16.16 -15.62 -20.02
C LEU A 359 -14.68 -15.52 -20.39
N GLU A 360 -14.20 -16.43 -21.23
CA GLU A 360 -12.79 -16.42 -21.66
C GLU A 360 -12.45 -15.20 -22.51
N ARG A 361 -13.35 -14.80 -23.42
CA ARG A 361 -13.13 -13.67 -24.34
C ARG A 361 -13.27 -12.31 -23.66
N ASP A 362 -14.29 -12.13 -22.83
CA ASP A 362 -14.72 -10.83 -22.31
C ASP A 362 -14.37 -10.64 -20.82
N GLY A 363 -13.95 -11.69 -20.13
CA GLY A 363 -13.79 -11.67 -18.68
C GLY A 363 -12.51 -11.03 -18.18
N GLU A 364 -12.62 -10.37 -17.03
CA GLU A 364 -11.56 -9.71 -16.31
C GLU A 364 -11.13 -10.55 -15.10
N TYR A 365 -9.83 -10.69 -14.85
CA TYR A 365 -9.32 -11.45 -13.69
C TYR A 365 -8.77 -10.55 -12.58
N LEU A 366 -8.62 -9.25 -12.84
CA LEU A 366 -8.04 -8.30 -11.88
C LEU A 366 -8.74 -6.95 -11.99
N HIS A 367 -9.47 -6.56 -10.94
CA HIS A 367 -10.05 -5.24 -10.78
C HIS A 367 -9.21 -4.40 -9.81
N GLY A 368 -8.94 -3.15 -10.19
CA GLY A 368 -8.20 -2.16 -9.44
C GLY A 368 -8.90 -0.81 -9.40
N ALA A 369 -8.83 -0.05 -8.31
CA ALA A 369 -9.30 1.35 -8.31
C ALA A 369 -8.19 2.34 -8.66
N PHE A 370 -6.97 2.01 -8.26
CA PHE A 370 -5.75 2.65 -8.73
C PHE A 370 -4.58 1.67 -8.80
N TYR A 371 -3.47 2.08 -9.42
CA TYR A 371 -2.24 1.31 -9.38
C TYR A 371 -1.03 2.17 -9.04
N LEU A 372 -0.07 1.55 -8.35
CA LEU A 372 1.17 2.19 -7.93
C LEU A 372 2.27 1.13 -7.86
N GLY A 373 3.38 1.38 -8.53
CA GLY A 373 4.51 0.45 -8.58
C GLY A 373 5.78 1.11 -9.11
N SER A 374 6.78 0.30 -9.40
CA SER A 374 8.09 0.64 -9.95
C SER A 374 8.00 0.95 -11.45
N PRO A 375 9.04 1.55 -12.05
CA PRO A 375 9.17 1.68 -13.50
C PRO A 375 8.93 0.37 -14.27
N GLU A 376 9.34 -0.78 -13.71
CA GLU A 376 9.18 -2.10 -14.30
C GLU A 376 7.72 -2.56 -14.30
N PHE A 377 6.96 -2.21 -13.25
CA PHE A 377 5.52 -2.46 -13.18
C PHE A 377 4.76 -1.68 -14.27
N TYR A 378 5.07 -0.39 -14.46
CA TYR A 378 4.46 0.39 -15.53
C TYR A 378 4.88 -0.07 -16.93
N GLN A 379 6.11 -0.58 -17.08
CA GLN A 379 6.55 -1.21 -18.32
C GLN A 379 5.76 -2.50 -18.60
N TRP A 380 5.54 -3.33 -17.58
CA TRP A 380 4.70 -4.53 -17.69
C TRP A 380 3.30 -4.20 -18.20
N LEU A 381 2.60 -3.24 -17.57
CA LEU A 381 1.26 -2.81 -18.00
C LEU A 381 1.22 -2.37 -19.48
N ARG A 382 2.26 -1.66 -19.95
CA ARG A 382 2.35 -1.20 -21.35
C ARG A 382 2.62 -2.33 -22.34
N GLN A 383 3.35 -3.35 -21.92
CA GLN A 383 3.79 -4.46 -22.77
C GLN A 383 2.86 -5.67 -22.72
N LEU A 384 1.83 -5.65 -21.86
CA LEU A 384 0.82 -6.70 -21.82
C LEU A 384 0.19 -6.91 -23.20
N PRO A 385 0.07 -8.17 -23.66
CA PRO A 385 -0.77 -8.52 -24.80
C PRO A 385 -2.19 -7.97 -24.64
N ASP A 386 -2.83 -7.61 -25.75
CA ASP A 386 -4.12 -6.93 -25.73
C ASP A 386 -5.21 -7.71 -24.97
N ASP A 387 -5.22 -9.04 -25.05
CA ASP A 387 -6.14 -9.91 -24.32
C ASP A 387 -5.90 -9.88 -22.80
N GLN A 388 -4.64 -9.92 -22.36
CA GLN A 388 -4.30 -9.83 -20.94
C GLN A 388 -4.55 -8.42 -20.39
N ARG A 389 -4.24 -7.39 -21.17
CA ARG A 389 -4.51 -5.99 -20.80
C ARG A 389 -6.02 -5.74 -20.65
N ARG A 390 -6.85 -6.31 -21.53
CA ARG A 390 -8.32 -6.24 -21.41
C ARG A 390 -8.87 -7.00 -20.20
N ALA A 391 -8.12 -7.97 -19.68
CA ALA A 391 -8.53 -8.69 -18.49
C ALA A 391 -8.18 -7.96 -17.16
N ILE A 392 -7.58 -6.77 -17.24
CA ILE A 392 -7.38 -5.85 -16.12
C ILE A 392 -8.41 -4.72 -16.21
N GLY A 393 -9.35 -4.71 -15.27
CA GLY A 393 -10.40 -3.70 -15.16
C GLY A 393 -10.05 -2.62 -14.14
N MET A 394 -9.80 -1.39 -14.60
CA MET A 394 -9.67 -0.24 -13.70
C MET A 394 -11.06 0.34 -13.41
N ARG A 395 -11.52 0.17 -12.17
CA ARG A 395 -12.88 0.45 -11.69
C ARG A 395 -12.90 1.63 -10.73
N ARG A 396 -14.06 2.18 -10.44
CA ARG A 396 -14.23 3.27 -9.46
C ARG A 396 -14.18 2.73 -8.02
N ILE A 397 -13.86 3.59 -7.05
CA ILE A 397 -13.81 3.21 -5.63
C ILE A 397 -15.16 2.69 -5.13
N SER A 398 -16.28 3.31 -5.56
CA SER A 398 -17.61 2.86 -5.18
C SER A 398 -17.97 1.45 -5.66
N GLU A 399 -17.23 0.90 -6.64
CA GLU A 399 -17.38 -0.49 -7.10
C GLU A 399 -16.43 -1.40 -6.34
N VAL A 400 -15.14 -1.05 -6.22
CA VAL A 400 -14.13 -1.94 -5.61
C VAL A 400 -14.25 -2.03 -4.08
N ASN A 401 -14.56 -0.93 -3.41
CA ASN A 401 -14.53 -0.81 -1.96
C ASN A 401 -15.94 -0.89 -1.34
N GLN A 402 -16.98 -1.16 -2.12
CA GLN A 402 -18.34 -1.26 -1.60
C GLN A 402 -19.03 -2.50 -2.15
N LEU A 403 -19.96 -3.06 -1.38
CA LEU A 403 -20.81 -4.18 -1.81
C LEU A 403 -22.25 -3.72 -2.03
N TYR A 404 -22.76 -2.89 -1.12
CA TYR A 404 -24.12 -2.35 -1.22
C TYR A 404 -24.19 -1.31 -2.33
N GLY A 405 -25.10 -1.49 -3.27
CA GLY A 405 -25.24 -0.60 -4.41
C GLY A 405 -26.11 -1.22 -5.50
N SER A 406 -26.03 -0.67 -6.71
CA SER A 406 -26.83 -1.14 -7.85
C SER A 406 -26.48 -2.55 -8.32
N ASN A 407 -25.25 -3.02 -8.06
CA ASN A 407 -24.71 -4.27 -8.59
C ASN A 407 -24.45 -5.33 -7.52
N GLU A 408 -25.05 -5.21 -6.34
CA GLU A 408 -24.75 -6.09 -5.19
C GLU A 408 -24.84 -7.58 -5.53
N ASN A 409 -25.90 -8.02 -6.22
CA ASN A 409 -26.09 -9.42 -6.60
C ASN A 409 -24.95 -9.94 -7.50
N LEU A 410 -24.55 -9.14 -8.48
CA LEU A 410 -23.44 -9.45 -9.36
C LEU A 410 -22.13 -9.54 -8.57
N GLU A 411 -21.85 -8.55 -7.73
CA GLU A 411 -20.61 -8.51 -6.94
C GLU A 411 -20.51 -9.67 -5.96
N ARG A 412 -21.62 -10.11 -5.35
CA ARG A 412 -21.66 -11.34 -4.52
C ARG A 412 -21.28 -12.58 -5.32
N LEU A 413 -21.77 -12.71 -6.55
CA LEU A 413 -21.42 -13.82 -7.45
C LEU A 413 -19.95 -13.77 -7.89
N GLN A 414 -19.40 -12.57 -8.08
CA GLN A 414 -17.99 -12.37 -8.44
C GLN A 414 -17.05 -12.58 -7.24
N ARG A 415 -17.43 -12.14 -6.03
CA ARG A 415 -16.60 -12.08 -4.81
C ARG A 415 -16.79 -13.27 -3.87
N ARG A 416 -16.68 -14.48 -4.40
CA ARG A 416 -16.75 -15.73 -3.63
C ARG A 416 -15.47 -16.01 -2.85
N ASP A 417 -15.61 -16.65 -1.70
CA ASP A 417 -14.53 -17.04 -0.77
C ASP A 417 -13.51 -15.92 -0.54
N ALA A 418 -13.99 -14.68 -0.41
CA ALA A 418 -13.13 -13.51 -0.48
C ALA A 418 -12.21 -13.39 0.73
N ARG A 419 -10.92 -13.09 0.51
CA ARG A 419 -9.96 -12.79 1.57
C ARG A 419 -9.43 -11.38 1.40
N PHE A 420 -9.73 -10.56 2.40
CA PHE A 420 -9.31 -9.16 2.41
C PHE A 420 -8.17 -8.97 3.43
N PHE A 421 -6.95 -8.82 2.93
CA PHE A 421 -5.75 -8.71 3.75
C PHE A 421 -5.33 -7.25 3.92
N ASN A 422 -5.33 -6.78 5.17
CA ASN A 422 -4.90 -5.44 5.51
C ASN A 422 -3.85 -5.47 6.61
N SER A 423 -2.88 -4.55 6.55
CA SER A 423 -1.92 -4.37 7.65
C SER A 423 -2.49 -3.41 8.68
N CYS A 424 -2.26 -3.67 9.96
CA CYS A 424 -2.48 -2.70 11.02
C CYS A 424 -1.19 -2.46 11.83
N MET A 425 -1.11 -1.31 12.50
CA MET A 425 0.02 -0.98 13.35
C MET A 425 -0.01 -1.81 14.64
N MET A 426 -1.20 -1.93 15.23
CA MET A 426 -1.45 -2.60 16.51
C MET A 426 -2.86 -3.19 16.55
N ALA A 427 -3.07 -4.10 17.49
CA ALA A 427 -4.38 -4.62 17.85
C ALA A 427 -4.51 -4.71 19.38
N THR A 428 -5.71 -4.57 19.90
CA THR A 428 -6.00 -4.84 21.32
C THR A 428 -6.29 -6.33 21.53
N ALA A 429 -6.08 -6.85 22.73
CA ALA A 429 -6.41 -8.23 23.07
C ALA A 429 -7.91 -8.56 22.94
N LEU A 430 -8.77 -7.52 22.92
CA LEU A 430 -10.20 -7.65 22.69
C LEU A 430 -10.58 -7.51 21.21
N GLY A 431 -9.63 -7.26 20.30
CA GLY A 431 -9.84 -7.28 18.86
C GLY A 431 -10.20 -5.92 18.22
N ALA A 432 -9.96 -4.78 18.86
CA ALA A 432 -9.95 -3.49 18.16
C ALA A 432 -8.59 -3.28 17.47
N ALA A 433 -8.57 -2.76 16.24
CA ALA A 433 -7.34 -2.49 15.49
C ALA A 433 -7.01 -0.99 15.39
N VAL A 434 -5.72 -0.71 15.29
CA VAL A 434 -5.15 0.63 15.12
C VAL A 434 -4.25 0.62 13.88
N SER A 435 -4.52 1.48 12.91
CA SER A 435 -3.89 1.42 11.59
C SER A 435 -3.33 2.76 11.09
N ASP A 436 -3.81 3.89 11.62
CA ASP A 436 -3.56 5.21 11.01
C ASP A 436 -3.13 6.31 11.99
N GLY A 437 -3.29 6.12 13.30
CA GLY A 437 -3.05 7.18 14.31
C GLY A 437 -2.30 6.71 15.55
N LEU A 438 -1.64 7.66 16.21
CA LEU A 438 -0.95 7.51 17.49
C LEU A 438 -1.89 7.77 18.67
N GLU A 439 -1.46 7.38 19.87
CA GLU A 439 -2.21 7.54 21.13
C GLU A 439 -2.51 9.01 21.47
N ASP A 440 -1.69 9.94 21.00
CA ASP A 440 -1.87 11.39 21.18
C ASP A 440 -2.73 12.04 20.09
N GLY A 441 -3.32 11.25 19.20
CA GLY A 441 -4.19 11.71 18.12
C GLY A 441 -3.46 12.16 16.85
N ARG A 442 -2.12 12.15 16.82
CA ARG A 442 -1.38 12.42 15.57
C ARG A 442 -1.61 11.33 14.54
N ILE A 443 -1.82 11.75 13.31
CA ILE A 443 -2.09 10.89 12.16
C ILE A 443 -0.78 10.52 11.48
N VAL A 444 -0.59 9.21 11.30
CA VAL A 444 0.54 8.60 10.61
C VAL A 444 0.26 8.52 9.12
N SER A 445 -0.96 8.10 8.72
CA SER A 445 -1.36 7.93 7.32
C SER A 445 -2.83 8.30 7.10
N GLY A 446 -3.75 7.33 7.16
CA GLY A 446 -5.19 7.49 7.03
C GLY A 446 -5.90 6.14 7.01
N VAL A 447 -7.22 6.15 7.18
CA VAL A 447 -8.02 4.91 7.28
C VAL A 447 -8.10 4.14 5.96
N GLY A 448 -8.08 4.85 4.83
CA GLY A 448 -8.16 4.26 3.48
C GLY A 448 -9.44 3.47 3.25
N GLY A 449 -9.34 2.40 2.46
CA GLY A 449 -10.37 1.38 2.30
C GLY A 449 -10.38 0.29 3.38
N GLN A 450 -9.59 0.36 4.45
CA GLN A 450 -9.49 -0.76 5.40
C GLN A 450 -10.85 -1.10 6.04
N TYR A 451 -11.57 -0.10 6.54
CA TYR A 451 -12.91 -0.30 7.09
C TYR A 451 -13.86 -0.89 6.04
N ASN A 452 -13.76 -0.44 4.79
CA ASN A 452 -14.62 -0.90 3.72
C ASN A 452 -14.51 -2.40 3.48
N PHE A 453 -13.29 -2.93 3.36
CA PHE A 453 -13.07 -4.36 3.18
C PHE A 453 -13.41 -5.17 4.44
N VAL A 454 -13.18 -4.62 5.64
CA VAL A 454 -13.62 -5.24 6.89
C VAL A 454 -15.14 -5.37 6.90
N ALA A 455 -15.88 -4.29 6.62
CA ALA A 455 -17.33 -4.32 6.58
C ALA A 455 -17.87 -5.25 5.48
N MET A 456 -17.20 -5.28 4.33
CA MET A 456 -17.54 -6.19 3.22
C MET A 456 -17.37 -7.67 3.60
N ALA A 457 -16.31 -8.02 4.34
CA ALA A 457 -16.13 -9.39 4.83
C ALA A 457 -17.29 -9.87 5.71
N HIS A 458 -17.88 -8.98 6.52
CA HIS A 458 -19.04 -9.33 7.36
C HIS A 458 -20.35 -9.38 6.58
N ALA A 459 -20.39 -8.83 5.36
CA ALA A 459 -21.58 -8.81 4.51
C ALA A 459 -21.64 -9.98 3.51
N LEU A 460 -20.50 -10.60 3.19
CA LEU A 460 -20.37 -11.76 2.31
C LEU A 460 -20.29 -13.04 3.16
N ASP A 461 -21.10 -14.05 2.85
CA ASP A 461 -21.27 -15.24 3.70
C ASP A 461 -19.99 -16.09 3.88
N ASP A 462 -19.11 -16.08 2.87
CA ASP A 462 -17.90 -16.92 2.78
C ASP A 462 -16.60 -16.11 2.88
N ALA A 463 -16.70 -14.80 3.09
CA ALA A 463 -15.56 -13.89 3.13
C ALA A 463 -14.93 -13.81 4.54
N ARG A 464 -13.66 -13.42 4.59
CA ARG A 464 -12.94 -13.17 5.84
C ARG A 464 -12.08 -11.92 5.72
N SER A 465 -12.11 -11.11 6.77
CA SER A 465 -11.20 -9.99 6.98
C SER A 465 -9.98 -10.49 7.77
N VAL A 466 -8.79 -10.22 7.25
CA VAL A 466 -7.53 -10.63 7.86
C VAL A 466 -6.67 -9.41 8.14
N LEU A 467 -6.42 -9.12 9.41
CA LEU A 467 -5.57 -8.03 9.86
C LEU A 467 -4.19 -8.56 10.29
N MET A 468 -3.15 -8.06 9.63
CA MET A 468 -1.76 -8.50 9.81
C MET A 468 -0.96 -7.44 10.56
N PHE A 469 -0.18 -7.84 11.55
CA PHE A 469 0.71 -6.94 12.28
C PHE A 469 1.94 -7.68 12.82
N ARG A 470 3.05 -6.96 12.97
CA ARG A 470 4.26 -7.49 13.63
C ARG A 470 4.02 -7.50 15.14
N ALA A 471 4.33 -8.56 15.87
CA ALA A 471 3.99 -8.65 17.29
C ALA A 471 4.71 -7.61 18.16
N VAL A 472 5.88 -7.11 17.70
CA VAL A 472 6.71 -6.14 18.42
C VAL A 472 7.09 -4.97 17.52
N ARG A 473 7.12 -3.77 18.09
CA ARG A 473 7.72 -2.57 17.50
C ARG A 473 8.87 -2.05 18.37
N ASP A 474 9.78 -1.29 17.77
CA ASP A 474 10.72 -0.45 18.52
C ASP A 474 10.08 0.90 18.84
N ASP A 475 10.23 1.34 20.08
CA ASP A 475 9.84 2.67 20.54
C ASP A 475 11.01 3.30 21.30
N ALA A 476 11.75 4.18 20.63
CA ALA A 476 12.95 4.83 21.14
C ALA A 476 13.98 3.83 21.72
N GLY A 477 14.25 2.74 21.00
CA GLY A 477 15.19 1.70 21.41
C GLY A 477 14.64 0.71 22.46
N ARG A 478 13.34 0.80 22.79
CA ARG A 478 12.66 -0.13 23.70
C ARG A 478 11.64 -0.96 22.93
N PRO A 479 11.69 -2.30 23.01
CA PRO A 479 10.69 -3.14 22.38
C PRO A 479 9.34 -2.96 23.08
N GLN A 480 8.27 -2.84 22.30
CA GLN A 480 6.89 -2.70 22.76
C GLN A 480 5.99 -3.71 22.04
N SER A 481 5.09 -4.36 22.78
CA SER A 481 4.06 -5.20 22.18
C SER A 481 3.11 -4.38 21.30
N ASN A 482 2.77 -4.93 20.14
CA ASN A 482 1.69 -4.47 19.28
C ASN A 482 0.35 -5.17 19.57
N VAL A 483 0.34 -6.23 20.39
CA VAL A 483 -0.87 -6.67 21.09
C VAL A 483 -1.00 -5.86 22.38
N ARG A 484 -1.89 -4.88 22.37
CA ARG A 484 -2.13 -3.96 23.49
C ARG A 484 -3.31 -4.42 24.33
N TRP A 485 -3.39 -3.99 25.58
CA TRP A 485 -4.64 -4.11 26.32
C TRP A 485 -5.67 -3.06 25.86
N ASN A 486 -5.25 -1.79 25.84
CA ASN A 486 -5.99 -0.63 25.33
C ASN A 486 -5.05 0.30 24.55
N TYR A 487 -5.62 1.19 23.73
CA TYR A 487 -4.90 2.24 23.02
C TYR A 487 -5.81 3.46 22.80
N GLY A 488 -5.25 4.67 22.79
CA GLY A 488 -6.00 5.93 22.65
C GLY A 488 -6.58 6.22 21.26
N HIS A 489 -6.29 5.39 20.26
CA HIS A 489 -6.79 5.50 18.88
C HIS A 489 -7.43 4.19 18.44
N THR A 490 -8.43 4.23 17.56
CA THR A 490 -9.09 3.03 17.02
C THR A 490 -9.53 3.27 15.58
N THR A 491 -9.11 2.40 14.68
CA THR A 491 -9.50 2.39 13.26
C THR A 491 -10.64 1.40 13.03
N ILE A 492 -10.46 0.15 13.50
CA ILE A 492 -11.47 -0.90 13.39
C ILE A 492 -11.97 -1.25 14.79
N PRO A 493 -13.24 -0.94 15.13
CA PRO A 493 -13.79 -1.27 16.44
C PRO A 493 -13.92 -2.79 16.60
N ARG A 494 -13.78 -3.27 17.85
CA ARG A 494 -13.76 -4.71 18.15
C ARG A 494 -15.01 -5.51 17.72
N HIS A 495 -16.13 -4.85 17.45
CA HIS A 495 -17.34 -5.51 16.96
C HIS A 495 -17.19 -6.01 15.52
N LEU A 496 -16.18 -5.53 14.80
CA LEU A 496 -15.82 -5.98 13.45
C LEU A 496 -14.59 -6.91 13.45
N ARG A 497 -14.15 -7.38 14.62
CA ARG A 497 -13.02 -8.30 14.74
C ARG A 497 -13.28 -9.58 13.97
N ASP A 498 -12.24 -10.05 13.28
CA ASP A 498 -12.27 -11.30 12.53
C ASP A 498 -10.93 -12.04 12.73
N ILE A 499 -10.08 -12.17 11.71
CA ILE A 499 -8.78 -12.86 11.84
C ILE A 499 -7.66 -11.85 12.08
N TYR A 500 -6.77 -12.18 13.01
CA TYR A 500 -5.51 -11.49 13.25
C TYR A 500 -4.32 -12.42 13.01
N ILE A 501 -3.26 -11.92 12.37
CA ILE A 501 -2.03 -12.67 12.13
C ILE A 501 -0.83 -11.88 12.61
N SER A 502 0.00 -12.54 13.42
CA SER A 502 1.39 -12.12 13.68
C SER A 502 2.36 -13.20 13.20
N GLU A 503 3.65 -12.95 13.35
CA GLU A 503 4.70 -13.90 13.00
C GLU A 503 4.65 -15.21 13.82
N TYR A 504 3.81 -15.26 14.86
CA TYR A 504 3.65 -16.41 15.74
C TYR A 504 2.39 -17.25 15.45
N GLY A 505 1.50 -16.81 14.55
CA GLY A 505 0.37 -17.62 14.12
C GLY A 505 -0.90 -16.83 13.82
N ILE A 506 -2.02 -17.55 13.83
CA ILE A 506 -3.36 -17.07 13.46
C ILE A 506 -4.25 -17.01 14.70
N ALA A 507 -4.89 -15.86 14.94
CA ALA A 507 -5.91 -15.68 15.97
C ALA A 507 -7.26 -15.39 15.31
N ASP A 508 -8.19 -16.34 15.39
CA ASP A 508 -9.55 -16.19 14.88
C ASP A 508 -10.50 -15.71 15.98
N LEU A 509 -10.96 -14.46 15.85
CA LEU A 509 -11.79 -13.79 16.85
C LEU A 509 -13.27 -13.69 16.44
N HIS A 510 -13.63 -14.16 15.25
CA HIS A 510 -14.97 -14.01 14.69
C HIS A 510 -16.00 -14.75 15.56
N GLY A 511 -17.03 -14.02 16.02
CA GLY A 511 -18.09 -14.57 16.89
C GLY A 511 -17.63 -15.06 18.27
N ARG A 512 -16.36 -14.86 18.65
CA ARG A 512 -15.79 -15.36 19.91
C ARG A 512 -16.19 -14.50 21.11
N CYS A 513 -16.19 -15.10 22.30
CA CYS A 513 -16.34 -14.34 23.55
C CYS A 513 -15.02 -13.63 23.92
N ASP A 514 -15.07 -12.65 24.84
CA ASP A 514 -13.87 -11.85 25.16
C ASP A 514 -12.72 -12.69 25.75
N GLU A 515 -13.01 -13.74 26.51
CA GLU A 515 -11.98 -14.64 27.06
C GLU A 515 -11.26 -15.44 25.98
N ASP A 516 -12.02 -15.97 25.01
CA ASP A 516 -11.47 -16.65 23.84
C ASP A 516 -10.61 -15.68 23.01
N CYS A 517 -11.05 -14.42 22.86
CA CYS A 517 -10.28 -13.42 22.14
C CYS A 517 -8.95 -13.09 22.83
N VAL A 518 -8.97 -12.87 24.14
CA VAL A 518 -7.75 -12.66 24.93
C VAL A 518 -6.82 -13.84 24.77
N THR A 519 -7.33 -15.06 24.87
CA THR A 519 -6.57 -16.30 24.72
C THR A 519 -5.91 -16.40 23.35
N ALA A 520 -6.68 -16.18 22.27
CA ALA A 520 -6.18 -16.24 20.90
C ALA A 520 -5.14 -15.14 20.60
N MET A 521 -5.38 -13.90 21.04
CA MET A 521 -4.44 -12.79 20.85
C MET A 521 -3.15 -12.99 21.67
N ALA A 522 -3.25 -13.50 22.90
CA ALA A 522 -2.08 -13.86 23.71
C ALA A 522 -1.24 -14.96 23.04
N ALA A 523 -1.89 -15.93 22.37
CA ALA A 523 -1.22 -17.00 21.65
C ALA A 523 -0.31 -16.51 20.52
N ILE A 524 -0.62 -15.35 19.93
CA ILE A 524 0.14 -14.73 18.85
C ILE A 524 0.96 -13.50 19.33
N THR A 525 1.10 -13.34 20.65
CA THR A 525 1.91 -12.28 21.27
C THR A 525 3.34 -12.78 21.50
N ASP A 526 4.34 -11.89 21.41
CA ASP A 526 5.72 -12.20 21.80
C ASP A 526 5.81 -12.54 23.29
N THR A 527 6.55 -13.61 23.61
CA THR A 527 6.59 -14.18 24.96
C THR A 527 7.00 -13.17 26.03
N ARG A 528 7.82 -12.16 25.68
CA ARG A 528 8.26 -11.10 26.60
C ARG A 528 7.11 -10.28 27.18
N PHE A 529 5.97 -10.23 26.50
CA PHE A 529 4.81 -9.39 26.88
C PHE A 529 3.56 -10.20 27.25
N GLN A 530 3.59 -11.53 27.10
CA GLN A 530 2.41 -12.38 27.36
C GLN A 530 1.96 -12.33 28.83
N SER A 531 2.90 -12.39 29.79
CA SER A 531 2.54 -12.41 31.21
C SER A 531 1.76 -11.16 31.62
N GLU A 532 2.27 -9.98 31.26
CA GLU A 532 1.63 -8.71 31.58
C GLU A 532 0.24 -8.60 30.96
N LEU A 533 0.07 -9.08 29.72
CA LEU A 533 -1.20 -9.08 29.02
C LEU A 533 -2.23 -9.98 29.74
N LEU A 534 -1.84 -11.22 30.07
CA LEU A 534 -2.71 -12.18 30.76
C LEU A 534 -3.06 -11.71 32.18
N ASP A 535 -2.10 -11.15 32.92
CA ASP A 535 -2.34 -10.61 34.25
C ASP A 535 -3.30 -9.42 34.22
N THR A 536 -3.18 -8.55 33.22
CA THR A 536 -4.13 -7.47 33.00
C THR A 536 -5.52 -8.01 32.69
N ALA A 537 -5.63 -9.03 31.83
CA ALA A 537 -6.90 -9.66 31.51
C ALA A 537 -7.58 -10.28 32.73
N ARG A 538 -6.83 -10.96 33.61
CA ARG A 538 -7.35 -11.50 34.89
C ARG A 538 -7.86 -10.38 35.80
N ARG A 539 -7.05 -9.32 36.01
CA ARG A 539 -7.46 -8.16 36.82
C ARG A 539 -8.72 -7.49 36.27
N SER A 540 -8.87 -7.46 34.95
CA SER A 540 -10.05 -6.93 34.27
C SER A 540 -11.23 -7.91 34.14
N LYS A 541 -11.15 -9.09 34.76
CA LYS A 541 -12.21 -10.13 34.74
C LYS A 541 -12.54 -10.62 33.31
N LYS A 542 -11.55 -10.63 32.44
CA LYS A 542 -11.64 -11.11 31.04
C LYS A 542 -10.90 -12.42 30.81
N LEU A 543 -10.31 -12.98 31.85
CA LEU A 543 -9.62 -14.27 31.81
C LEU A 543 -9.78 -14.95 33.18
N ARG A 544 -10.13 -16.24 33.18
CA ARG A 544 -10.22 -17.07 34.37
C ARG A 544 -8.87 -17.23 35.08
N GLY A 545 -8.93 -17.38 36.40
CA GLY A 545 -7.74 -17.46 37.24
C GLY A 545 -6.89 -18.72 37.01
N ASP A 546 -7.54 -19.82 36.63
CA ASP A 546 -6.93 -21.14 36.36
C ASP A 546 -6.42 -21.28 34.91
N PHE A 547 -6.52 -20.23 34.09
CA PHE A 547 -6.01 -20.27 32.72
C PHE A 547 -4.50 -20.49 32.70
N ALA A 548 -4.07 -21.54 32.00
CA ALA A 548 -2.69 -21.87 31.72
C ALA A 548 -2.39 -21.74 30.22
N ALA A 549 -1.38 -20.94 29.89
CA ALA A 549 -0.88 -20.80 28.53
C ALA A 549 -0.25 -22.12 28.04
N ALA A 550 -0.43 -22.42 26.74
CA ALA A 550 0.18 -23.60 26.13
C ALA A 550 1.72 -23.48 26.16
N PRO A 551 2.47 -24.57 26.46
CA PRO A 551 3.93 -24.50 26.56
C PRO A 551 4.64 -23.93 25.32
N ARG A 552 4.11 -24.20 24.13
CA ARG A 552 4.63 -23.71 22.85
C ARG A 552 4.70 -22.18 22.74
N TRP A 553 3.87 -21.44 23.48
CA TRP A 553 3.89 -19.97 23.46
C TRP A 553 5.20 -19.37 23.98
N ARG A 554 5.99 -20.15 24.72
CA ARG A 554 7.35 -19.77 25.17
C ARG A 554 8.34 -19.64 24.01
N GLU A 555 8.04 -20.26 22.88
CA GLU A 555 8.86 -20.18 21.67
C GLU A 555 8.54 -18.93 20.83
N ASN A 556 7.52 -18.14 21.18
CA ASN A 556 7.15 -16.91 20.48
C ASN A 556 8.18 -15.80 20.70
N THR A 557 9.35 -15.95 20.08
CA THR A 557 10.47 -15.01 20.18
C THR A 557 11.15 -14.86 18.81
N PRO A 558 11.76 -13.69 18.51
CA PRO A 558 12.47 -13.50 17.26
C PRO A 558 13.59 -14.53 17.00
N PRO A 559 14.42 -14.93 17.99
CA PRO A 559 15.46 -15.94 17.75
C PRO A 559 14.91 -17.31 17.32
N HIS A 560 13.82 -17.78 17.92
CA HIS A 560 13.20 -19.04 17.52
C HIS A 560 12.63 -18.96 16.11
N LEU A 561 11.97 -17.84 15.76
CA LEU A 561 11.47 -17.61 14.42
C LEU A 561 12.60 -17.63 13.38
N SER A 562 13.67 -16.87 13.63
CA SER A 562 14.82 -16.85 12.72
C SER A 562 15.49 -18.22 12.59
N ALA A 563 15.56 -19.00 13.67
CA ALA A 563 16.10 -20.36 13.61
C ALA A 563 15.24 -21.28 12.71
N LYS A 564 13.91 -21.19 12.80
CA LYS A 564 12.97 -21.94 11.95
C LYS A 564 13.13 -21.60 10.46
N LEU A 565 13.41 -20.33 10.14
CA LEU A 565 13.51 -19.85 8.75
C LEU A 565 14.93 -19.84 8.18
N ALA A 566 15.97 -20.05 9.00
CA ALA A 566 17.37 -19.89 8.60
C ALA A 566 17.81 -20.77 7.42
N ALA A 567 17.28 -21.98 7.29
CA ALA A 567 17.60 -22.86 6.16
C ALA A 567 17.10 -22.26 4.83
N PHE A 568 15.85 -21.79 4.81
CA PHE A 568 15.19 -21.22 3.64
C PHE A 568 15.70 -19.81 3.29
N ARG A 569 16.27 -19.10 4.26
CA ARG A 569 17.05 -17.88 3.99
C ARG A 569 18.34 -18.19 3.26
N ARG A 570 19.05 -19.25 3.65
CA ARG A 570 20.35 -19.61 3.07
C ARG A 570 20.26 -20.20 1.68
N ASP A 571 19.21 -20.98 1.39
CA ASP A 571 19.02 -21.58 0.07
C ASP A 571 18.33 -20.66 -0.95
N GLY A 572 17.90 -19.46 -0.53
CA GLY A 572 17.27 -18.47 -1.39
C GLY A 572 15.76 -18.65 -1.57
N THR A 573 15.13 -19.60 -0.89
CA THR A 573 13.66 -19.78 -0.88
C THR A 573 12.94 -18.54 -0.35
N LEU A 574 13.52 -17.87 0.65
CA LEU A 574 13.00 -16.65 1.28
C LEU A 574 13.97 -15.48 1.07
N PRO A 575 14.07 -14.91 -0.15
CA PRO A 575 14.99 -13.82 -0.46
C PRO A 575 14.56 -12.51 0.21
N ASP A 576 15.41 -11.48 0.29
CA ASP A 576 14.97 -10.20 0.88
C ASP A 576 13.98 -9.44 -0.01
N TYR A 577 14.00 -9.72 -1.31
CA TYR A 577 13.24 -8.99 -2.33
C TYR A 577 12.54 -9.98 -3.28
N PRO A 578 11.53 -10.73 -2.80
CA PRO A 578 10.91 -11.82 -3.56
C PRO A 578 10.19 -11.38 -4.84
N LEU A 579 9.79 -10.11 -4.91
CA LEU A 579 9.09 -9.54 -6.06
C LEU A 579 9.99 -8.66 -6.94
N GLY A 580 11.31 -8.75 -6.76
CA GLY A 580 12.30 -7.83 -7.33
C GLY A 580 12.69 -6.71 -6.36
N SER A 581 13.65 -5.87 -6.77
CA SER A 581 14.19 -4.78 -5.94
C SER A 581 14.38 -3.51 -6.74
N ASP A 582 14.07 -2.36 -6.12
CA ASP A 582 14.33 -1.04 -6.70
C ASP A 582 15.80 -0.60 -6.55
N PHE A 583 16.55 -1.32 -5.72
CA PHE A 583 17.98 -1.15 -5.47
C PHE A 583 18.83 -2.07 -6.37
N THR A 584 19.94 -1.53 -6.87
CA THR A 584 20.99 -2.34 -7.54
C THR A 584 21.64 -3.31 -6.56
N GLY A 585 22.36 -4.33 -7.06
CA GLY A 585 23.06 -5.28 -6.19
C GLY A 585 24.05 -4.62 -5.20
N VAL A 586 24.68 -3.52 -5.60
CA VAL A 586 25.55 -2.70 -4.71
C VAL A 586 24.70 -1.99 -3.66
N GLU A 587 23.59 -1.37 -4.06
CA GLU A 587 22.70 -0.65 -3.14
C GLU A 587 22.01 -1.58 -2.15
N GLN A 588 21.67 -2.81 -2.51
CA GLN A 588 21.14 -3.80 -1.56
C GLN A 588 22.15 -4.12 -0.46
N ARG A 589 23.44 -4.27 -0.79
CA ARG A 589 24.52 -4.44 0.22
C ARG A 589 24.63 -3.21 1.10
N LEU A 590 24.57 -2.01 0.51
CA LEU A 590 24.63 -0.74 1.23
C LEU A 590 23.45 -0.55 2.18
N VAL A 591 22.20 -0.79 1.76
CA VAL A 591 21.00 -0.67 2.61
C VAL A 591 21.13 -1.56 3.84
N LYS A 592 21.56 -2.82 3.67
CA LYS A 592 21.81 -3.73 4.78
C LYS A 592 22.87 -3.20 5.74
N ALA A 593 24.02 -2.78 5.21
CA ALA A 593 25.12 -2.25 6.01
C ALA A 593 24.71 -0.99 6.79
N LEU A 594 23.97 -0.06 6.14
CA LEU A 594 23.48 1.16 6.75
C LEU A 594 22.41 0.89 7.82
N GLY A 595 21.50 -0.06 7.56
CA GLY A 595 20.51 -0.51 8.53
C GLY A 595 21.18 -1.11 9.78
N TRP A 596 22.18 -1.98 9.57
CA TRP A 596 22.98 -2.54 10.66
C TRP A 596 23.72 -1.47 11.45
N LEU A 597 24.37 -0.51 10.76
CA LEU A 597 25.06 0.60 11.42
C LEU A 597 24.10 1.46 12.24
N LYS A 598 22.90 1.74 11.73
CA LYS A 598 21.87 2.49 12.44
C LYS A 598 21.47 1.79 13.74
N ALA A 599 21.25 0.48 13.70
CA ALA A 599 20.96 -0.32 14.89
C ALA A 599 22.15 -0.36 15.87
N SER A 600 23.35 -0.64 15.37
CA SER A 600 24.58 -0.76 16.17
C SER A 600 25.07 0.57 16.75
N THR A 601 24.57 1.70 16.25
CA THR A 601 24.91 3.04 16.77
C THR A 601 23.75 3.74 17.50
N ALA A 602 22.67 3.00 17.80
CA ALA A 602 21.46 3.54 18.41
C ALA A 602 21.66 4.11 19.83
N THR A 603 22.63 3.60 20.60
CA THR A 603 22.92 4.07 21.96
C THR A 603 24.34 4.64 22.07
N PRO A 604 24.64 5.55 23.02
CA PRO A 604 26.00 6.08 23.18
C PRO A 604 27.06 5.00 23.40
N ARG A 605 26.72 3.95 24.17
CA ARG A 605 27.62 2.82 24.47
C ARG A 605 27.89 1.97 23.23
N THR A 606 26.85 1.58 22.50
CA THR A 606 27.00 0.76 21.28
C THR A 606 27.67 1.56 20.17
N LYS A 607 27.38 2.86 20.07
CA LYS A 607 28.03 3.78 19.13
C LYS A 607 29.54 3.87 19.35
N LEU A 608 29.99 4.08 20.59
CA LEU A 608 31.43 4.14 20.90
C LEU A 608 32.14 2.82 20.55
N GLY A 609 31.54 1.68 20.93
CA GLY A 609 32.08 0.37 20.60
C GLY A 609 32.15 0.10 19.10
N THR A 610 31.12 0.48 18.36
CA THR A 610 31.06 0.36 16.89
C THR A 610 32.13 1.23 16.21
N VAL A 611 32.27 2.49 16.64
CA VAL A 611 33.28 3.41 16.10
C VAL A 611 34.70 2.87 16.32
N LEU A 612 35.03 2.44 17.54
CA LEU A 612 36.37 1.93 17.86
C LEU A 612 36.73 0.70 17.02
N ARG A 613 35.78 -0.23 16.82
CA ARG A 613 35.97 -1.42 15.96
C ARG A 613 36.05 -1.07 14.47
N ALA A 614 35.36 -0.01 14.05
CA ALA A 614 35.40 0.45 12.67
C ALA A 614 36.78 1.04 12.28
N LEU A 615 37.49 1.69 13.20
CA LEU A 615 38.78 2.36 12.92
C LEU A 615 39.84 1.40 12.34
N SER A 616 39.88 0.14 12.81
CA SER A 616 40.80 -0.89 12.32
C SER A 616 40.30 -1.63 11.08
N THR A 617 39.11 -1.32 10.58
CA THR A 617 38.47 -2.05 9.48
C THR A 617 38.78 -1.41 8.12
N SER A 618 39.04 -2.22 7.11
CA SER A 618 39.05 -1.84 5.70
C SER A 618 37.93 -2.57 4.96
N SER A 619 37.44 -1.99 3.87
CA SER A 619 36.46 -2.66 3.00
C SER A 619 37.21 -3.30 1.84
N ASP A 620 36.82 -4.52 1.48
CA ASP A 620 37.21 -5.12 0.19
C ASP A 620 36.12 -4.93 -0.88
N ASP A 621 35.02 -4.24 -0.55
CA ASP A 621 33.91 -3.94 -1.48
C ASP A 621 34.13 -2.57 -2.14
N ALA A 622 35.01 -2.54 -3.13
CA ALA A 622 35.40 -1.31 -3.83
C ALA A 622 34.20 -0.62 -4.52
N GLU A 623 33.27 -1.38 -5.08
CA GLU A 623 32.06 -0.87 -5.73
C GLU A 623 31.16 -0.11 -4.75
N ALA A 624 30.91 -0.68 -3.56
CA ALA A 624 30.11 -0.03 -2.53
C ALA A 624 30.77 1.27 -2.02
N MET A 625 32.09 1.24 -1.84
CA MET A 625 32.85 2.44 -1.45
C MET A 625 32.81 3.52 -2.52
N GLN A 626 32.93 3.14 -3.80
CA GLN A 626 32.80 4.07 -4.93
C GLN A 626 31.40 4.65 -5.03
N ARG A 627 30.34 3.82 -4.92
CA ARG A 627 28.94 4.25 -4.96
C ARG A 627 28.58 5.25 -3.86
N MET A 628 29.27 5.19 -2.71
CA MET A 628 29.09 6.12 -1.60
C MET A 628 30.04 7.34 -1.66
N GLY A 629 30.91 7.42 -2.68
CA GLY A 629 31.91 8.48 -2.81
C GLY A 629 32.98 8.44 -1.70
N LEU A 630 33.35 7.23 -1.25
CA LEU A 630 34.25 6.96 -0.13
C LEU A 630 35.45 6.06 -0.53
N ALA A 631 35.68 5.86 -1.83
CA ALA A 631 36.84 5.12 -2.32
C ALA A 631 38.18 5.83 -2.00
N SER A 632 38.19 7.16 -2.06
CA SER A 632 39.36 8.01 -1.79
C SER A 632 39.00 9.17 -0.86
N PRO A 633 38.74 8.92 0.44
CA PRO A 633 38.25 9.93 1.38
C PRO A 633 39.34 10.97 1.72
N ALA A 634 39.08 12.24 1.41
CA ALA A 634 40.06 13.31 1.59
C ALA A 634 40.01 13.88 3.01
N ARG A 635 38.81 14.17 3.52
CA ARG A 635 38.60 14.83 4.82
C ARG A 635 38.53 13.82 5.97
N PHE A 636 38.87 14.27 7.18
CA PHE A 636 38.80 13.42 8.37
C PHE A 636 37.41 12.79 8.59
N GLY A 637 36.33 13.57 8.41
CA GLY A 637 34.96 13.06 8.52
C GLY A 637 34.64 11.96 7.51
N GLU A 638 35.10 12.11 6.26
CA GLU A 638 34.91 11.11 5.21
C GLU A 638 35.71 9.83 5.47
N ARG A 639 36.91 9.96 6.04
CA ARG A 639 37.71 8.79 6.46
C ARG A 639 36.98 8.00 7.54
N LEU A 640 36.36 8.67 8.50
CA LEU A 640 35.54 8.01 9.53
C LEU A 640 34.30 7.35 8.93
N GLU A 641 33.58 8.03 8.04
CA GLU A 641 32.44 7.47 7.30
C GLU A 641 32.84 6.22 6.50
N ALA A 642 33.99 6.26 5.81
CA ALA A 642 34.53 5.14 5.06
C ALA A 642 34.83 3.93 5.96
N LYS A 643 35.42 4.18 7.14
CA LYS A 643 35.69 3.13 8.14
C LYS A 643 34.41 2.52 8.70
N LEU A 644 33.42 3.35 9.02
CA LEU A 644 32.11 2.88 9.49
C LEU A 644 31.39 2.04 8.44
N LEU A 645 31.35 2.53 7.20
CA LEU A 645 30.73 1.81 6.09
C LEU A 645 31.42 0.47 5.83
N ALA A 646 32.76 0.45 5.80
CA ALA A 646 33.55 -0.77 5.67
C ALA A 646 33.20 -1.80 6.75
N PHE A 647 33.04 -1.34 7.99
CA PHE A 647 32.63 -2.19 9.10
C PHE A 647 31.22 -2.74 8.90
N GLY A 648 30.24 -1.89 8.58
CA GLY A 648 28.86 -2.33 8.30
C GLY A 648 28.78 -3.34 7.16
N LEU A 649 29.51 -3.13 6.06
CA LEU A 649 29.59 -4.06 4.94
C LEU A 649 30.19 -5.40 5.36
N ARG A 650 31.23 -5.41 6.18
CA ARG A 650 31.85 -6.64 6.69
C ARG A 650 30.89 -7.45 7.57
N GLU A 651 30.18 -6.79 8.48
CA GLU A 651 29.26 -7.47 9.41
C GLU A 651 27.99 -7.97 8.72
N THR A 652 27.64 -7.40 7.58
CA THR A 652 26.44 -7.80 6.80
C THR A 652 26.76 -8.69 5.59
N ARG A 653 28.01 -9.16 5.44
CA ARG A 653 28.39 -10.08 4.36
C ARG A 653 27.62 -11.41 4.47
N PRO A 654 27.11 -11.96 3.35
CA PRO A 654 26.50 -13.29 3.33
C PRO A 654 27.44 -14.35 3.92
N GLY A 655 26.96 -15.15 4.86
CA GLY A 655 27.74 -16.22 5.52
C GLY A 655 28.28 -15.89 6.93
N ARG A 656 28.07 -14.68 7.46
CA ARG A 656 28.45 -14.31 8.85
C ARG A 656 27.29 -13.90 9.78
N GLY A 657 26.06 -13.80 9.29
CA GLY A 657 24.91 -13.25 10.03
C GLY A 657 24.08 -14.28 10.80
N ASN A 658 24.38 -14.45 12.08
CA ASN A 658 23.48 -14.55 13.26
C ASN A 658 24.19 -15.29 14.41
N ALA A 659 25.23 -14.64 14.95
CA ALA A 659 25.80 -14.96 16.25
C ALA A 659 25.86 -13.68 17.08
N GLN A 660 24.69 -13.25 17.56
CA GLN A 660 24.55 -12.44 18.76
C GLN A 660 23.12 -12.48 19.26
#